data_AF-A0AAW5SYU5-F1
#
_entry.id   AF-A0AAW5SYU5-F1
#
_cell.length_a   1.000
_cell.length_b   1.000
_cell.length_c   1.000
_cell.angle_alpha   90.00
_cell.angle_beta   90.00
_cell.angle_gamma   90.00
#
_symmetry.space_group_name_H-M   'P 1'
#
loop_
_entity.id
_entity.type
_entity.pdbx_description
1 polymer ?
#
loop_
_entity_poly.entity_id
_entity_poly.type
_entity_poly.pdbx_seq_one_letter_code
_entity_poly.pdbx_strand_id
1 'polypeptide(L)'
;MTTISHVPARHDARARLDSLLDTLAGVAVRGEAPGPELLAQVARAKPVLATMASEPNDGEPYSRTILRVDDEVEIMLARWRPGRRCAPHDHGGAGGFVIVLEGRFEERRFDWDGPRLAVTSSAEHSAGAVTRITSDVIHDMTGLDGGLTLHLYSPPATSMRVFDLDTAEMLELVGNYGAWIPVGEHPRIPFARIAPETDAAPVIWVAHTTHYRGGSAEFAVAAATMARELAAAHPDAEVKVSGLHQKADFVAELARMTEAGREIAQLHLISHSGMYGPMFGSTAWPEQFSPHEWRSMAIPFAATGQAYFHACRTARWFAPFFANVFGVPTLGNRDYTTVSARKDRFSWAGPRPAARTDLYLIDAPGRKSHGPLGTVRKYLGAAAQPPVRSVPEPDGSDGTYDAVAELYDRAYTDIRVRGAEWRWVAERAAHLRADLDRGLRLLEIGCGTGALLRALDDDGVLDSGIGVDSSPGMLARARSRGRHRPRLRFAGVDGPALDLPDDSVDVVVCFLSFRYLDWDPVMTEIRRVLAPGGRLWVVDMVEHPIRLRELPVLAWSALEHVRTRRAQPRFAADLTALTTSPAWREMLRHNPIRAEHEYRWYFASRFPGSRLKLLTATLSQRVLAFDSGPLTKGRTAPLTYP
;
A
#
# COMPACT_ATOMS: atom_id res chain seq x y z
N MET A 1 -6.60 2.35 58.81
CA MET A 1 -7.83 3.00 59.31
C MET A 1 -7.82 4.46 58.87
N THR A 2 -8.50 4.77 57.76
CA THR A 2 -9.08 6.09 57.49
C THR A 2 -10.13 5.93 56.37
N THR A 3 -11.37 5.78 56.83
CA THR A 3 -12.66 6.19 56.21
C THR A 3 -12.92 5.88 54.72
N ILE A 4 -13.59 4.75 54.50
CA ILE A 4 -14.54 4.54 53.39
C ILE A 4 -15.72 5.49 53.61
N SER A 5 -15.88 6.48 52.74
CA SER A 5 -17.12 7.25 52.63
C SER A 5 -18.19 6.39 51.94
N HIS A 6 -18.98 5.68 52.73
CA HIS A 6 -20.23 5.07 52.26
C HIS A 6 -21.13 6.16 51.68
N VAL A 7 -21.48 6.06 50.40
CA VAL A 7 -22.57 6.85 49.78
C VAL A 7 -23.87 6.05 49.91
N PRO A 8 -24.77 6.39 50.86
CA PRO A 8 -25.96 5.57 51.15
C PRO A 8 -27.07 5.73 50.10
N ALA A 9 -27.03 6.78 49.27
CA ALA A 9 -28.11 7.15 48.35
C ALA A 9 -28.27 6.21 47.13
N ARG A 10 -27.19 5.53 46.69
CA ARG A 10 -27.25 4.62 45.52
C ARG A 10 -27.90 3.27 45.83
N HIS A 11 -27.82 2.81 47.08
CA HIS A 11 -28.34 1.49 47.46
C HIS A 11 -29.88 1.48 47.53
N ASP A 12 -30.47 2.56 48.04
CA ASP A 12 -31.93 2.73 48.19
C ASP A 12 -32.63 3.01 46.85
N ALA A 13 -31.92 3.62 45.89
CA ALA A 13 -32.38 3.84 44.52
C ALA A 13 -32.41 2.53 43.70
N ARG A 14 -31.42 1.66 43.88
CA ARG A 14 -31.33 0.36 43.18
C ARG A 14 -32.42 -0.61 43.63
N ALA A 15 -32.71 -0.69 44.94
CA ALA A 15 -33.76 -1.55 45.48
C ALA A 15 -35.16 -1.26 44.88
N ARG A 16 -35.40 -0.02 44.46
CA ARG A 16 -36.66 0.38 43.79
C ARG A 16 -36.74 -0.05 42.32
N LEU A 17 -35.64 -0.52 41.74
CA LEU A 17 -35.54 -0.99 40.36
C LEU A 17 -35.48 -2.52 40.25
N ASP A 18 -35.25 -3.25 41.33
CA ASP A 18 -35.04 -4.72 41.29
C ASP A 18 -36.18 -5.44 40.56
N SER A 19 -37.45 -5.16 40.92
CA SER A 19 -38.61 -5.77 40.24
C SER A 19 -38.71 -5.41 38.75
N LEU A 20 -38.30 -4.20 38.36
CA LEU A 20 -38.26 -3.80 36.95
C LEU A 20 -37.13 -4.52 36.21
N LEU A 21 -35.94 -4.61 36.81
CA LEU A 21 -34.80 -5.31 36.26
C LEU A 21 -35.05 -6.82 36.13
N ASP A 22 -35.77 -7.44 37.07
CA ASP A 22 -36.21 -8.84 36.98
C ASP A 22 -37.17 -9.06 35.81
N THR A 23 -38.13 -8.16 35.62
CA THR A 23 -39.09 -8.25 34.51
C THR A 23 -38.40 -8.08 33.17
N LEU A 24 -37.49 -7.11 33.07
CA LEU A 24 -36.66 -6.85 31.90
C LEU A 24 -35.73 -8.03 31.57
N ALA A 25 -35.10 -8.62 32.58
CA ALA A 25 -34.28 -9.82 32.45
C ALA A 25 -35.10 -10.97 31.84
N GLY A 26 -36.28 -11.25 32.39
CA GLY A 26 -37.14 -12.32 31.87
C GLY A 26 -37.56 -12.12 30.42
N VAL A 27 -37.81 -10.87 29.98
CA VAL A 27 -38.14 -10.55 28.59
C VAL A 27 -36.93 -10.75 27.67
N ALA A 28 -35.73 -10.32 28.08
CA ALA A 28 -34.50 -10.51 27.33
C ALA A 28 -34.14 -12.00 27.16
N VAL A 29 -34.27 -12.79 28.22
CA VAL A 29 -34.02 -14.25 28.21
C VAL A 29 -34.97 -14.98 27.25
N ARG A 30 -36.23 -14.54 27.16
CA ARG A 30 -37.17 -15.08 26.16
C ARG A 30 -36.94 -14.57 24.73
N GLY A 31 -36.03 -13.62 24.54
CA GLY A 31 -35.79 -12.98 23.23
C GLY A 31 -36.97 -12.16 22.72
N GLU A 32 -37.85 -11.72 23.63
CA GLU A 32 -39.04 -10.91 23.32
C GLU A 32 -38.71 -9.41 23.41
N ALA A 33 -39.39 -8.58 22.63
CA ALA A 33 -39.31 -7.13 22.81
C ALA A 33 -40.21 -6.71 23.99
N PRO A 34 -39.81 -5.71 24.80
CA PRO A 34 -40.62 -5.20 25.90
C PRO A 34 -41.94 -4.61 25.37
N GLY A 35 -43.07 -5.06 25.93
CA GLY A 35 -44.39 -4.54 25.58
C GLY A 35 -44.64 -3.12 26.10
N PRO A 36 -45.73 -2.47 25.66
CA PRO A 36 -46.01 -1.06 25.98
C PRO A 36 -46.09 -0.74 27.49
N GLU A 37 -46.62 -1.66 28.29
CA GLU A 37 -46.72 -1.48 29.75
C GLU A 37 -45.34 -1.46 30.42
N LEU A 38 -44.45 -2.38 30.01
CA LEU A 38 -43.09 -2.44 30.51
C LEU A 38 -42.28 -1.21 30.07
N LEU A 39 -42.46 -0.75 28.83
CA LEU A 39 -41.86 0.51 28.36
C LEU A 39 -42.33 1.72 29.16
N ALA A 40 -43.60 1.77 29.55
CA ALA A 40 -44.12 2.82 30.42
C ALA A 40 -43.50 2.76 31.83
N GLN A 41 -43.22 1.56 32.36
CA GLN A 41 -42.48 1.41 33.62
C GLN A 41 -41.03 1.89 33.50
N VAL A 42 -40.34 1.54 32.40
CA VAL A 42 -38.99 2.02 32.10
C VAL A 42 -38.96 3.55 31.99
N ALA A 43 -39.92 4.16 31.30
CA ALA A 43 -40.04 5.61 31.20
C ALA A 43 -40.23 6.29 32.57
N ARG A 44 -41.04 5.70 33.47
CA ARG A 44 -41.20 6.19 34.86
C ARG A 44 -39.91 6.04 35.69
N ALA A 45 -39.13 5.00 35.44
CA ALA A 45 -37.86 4.74 36.12
C ALA A 45 -36.70 5.61 35.61
N LYS A 46 -36.83 6.26 34.44
CA LYS A 46 -35.79 7.09 33.81
C LYS A 46 -35.07 8.05 34.77
N PRO A 47 -35.73 8.86 35.62
CA PRO A 47 -35.02 9.79 36.49
C PRO A 47 -34.06 9.09 37.44
N VAL A 48 -34.43 7.91 37.94
CA VAL A 48 -33.57 7.09 38.80
C VAL A 48 -32.42 6.51 38.00
N LEU A 49 -32.71 5.91 36.85
CA LEU A 49 -31.69 5.33 35.94
C LEU A 49 -30.64 6.39 35.52
N ALA A 50 -31.07 7.61 35.21
CA ALA A 50 -30.17 8.70 34.84
C ALA A 50 -29.18 9.05 35.96
N THR A 51 -29.58 8.99 37.24
CA THR A 51 -28.65 9.26 38.37
C THR A 51 -27.61 8.15 38.57
N MET A 52 -27.86 6.95 38.03
CA MET A 52 -26.96 5.81 38.14
C MET A 52 -25.89 5.79 37.04
N ALA A 53 -26.22 6.27 35.84
CA ALA A 53 -25.30 6.28 34.70
C ALA A 53 -24.11 7.23 34.93
N SER A 54 -22.90 6.69 34.80
CA SER A 54 -21.64 7.44 34.80
C SER A 54 -21.50 8.40 33.62
N GLU A 55 -20.57 9.34 33.70
CA GLU A 55 -20.14 10.14 32.55
C GLU A 55 -19.10 9.35 31.70
N PRO A 56 -19.07 9.52 30.38
CA PRO A 56 -18.10 8.88 29.49
C PRO A 56 -16.68 9.40 29.71
N ASN A 57 -15.68 8.52 29.67
CA ASN A 57 -14.29 8.97 29.71
C ASN A 57 -13.92 9.73 28.42
N ASP A 58 -12.78 10.41 28.43
CA ASP A 58 -12.31 11.14 27.25
C ASP A 58 -11.95 10.18 26.11
N GLY A 59 -12.39 10.53 24.90
CA GLY A 59 -12.24 9.69 23.71
C GLY A 59 -13.37 8.69 23.49
N GLU A 60 -14.04 8.23 24.54
CA GLU A 60 -15.13 7.26 24.46
C GLU A 60 -16.45 7.90 23.98
N PRO A 61 -17.20 7.25 23.08
CA PRO A 61 -18.48 7.78 22.61
C PRO A 61 -19.57 7.75 23.69
N TYR A 62 -19.51 6.78 24.61
CA TYR A 62 -20.44 6.64 25.71
C TYR A 62 -19.81 5.90 26.91
N SER A 63 -20.37 6.06 28.11
CA SER A 63 -19.95 5.30 29.30
C SER A 63 -20.76 4.02 29.44
N ARG A 64 -20.21 2.96 30.03
CA ARG A 64 -20.98 1.76 30.43
C ARG A 64 -21.24 1.74 31.93
N THR A 65 -22.50 1.59 32.34
CA THR A 65 -22.87 1.32 33.74
C THR A 65 -23.68 0.04 33.83
N ILE A 66 -23.09 -1.04 34.34
CA ILE A 66 -23.77 -2.33 34.52
C ILE A 66 -24.77 -2.24 35.67
N LEU A 67 -26.05 -2.51 35.40
CA LEU A 67 -27.12 -2.55 36.39
C LEU A 67 -27.35 -3.97 36.93
N ARG A 68 -27.19 -4.97 36.06
CA ARG A 68 -27.31 -6.40 36.39
C ARG A 68 -26.43 -7.20 35.43
N VAL A 69 -25.76 -8.21 35.97
CA VAL A 69 -25.11 -9.27 35.19
C VAL A 69 -25.21 -10.57 36.00
N ASP A 70 -25.70 -11.62 35.37
CA ASP A 70 -25.75 -12.99 35.89
C ASP A 70 -25.48 -13.96 34.73
N ASP A 71 -25.70 -15.27 34.93
CA ASP A 71 -25.44 -16.28 33.89
C ASP A 71 -26.40 -16.20 32.70
N GLU A 72 -27.53 -15.48 32.82
CA GLU A 72 -28.58 -15.42 31.81
C GLU A 72 -28.66 -14.06 31.10
N VAL A 73 -28.35 -12.94 31.77
CA VAL A 73 -28.53 -11.60 31.18
C VAL A 73 -27.50 -10.57 31.65
N GLU A 74 -27.13 -9.65 30.75
CA GLU A 74 -26.52 -8.37 31.09
C GLU A 74 -27.52 -7.23 30.83
N ILE A 75 -27.71 -6.35 31.82
CA ILE A 75 -28.47 -5.09 31.69
C ILE A 75 -27.54 -3.92 32.03
N MET A 76 -27.39 -2.98 31.12
CA MET A 76 -26.50 -1.82 31.30
C MET A 76 -27.10 -0.52 30.76
N LEU A 77 -26.63 0.60 31.31
CA LEU A 77 -26.89 1.95 30.80
C LEU A 77 -25.70 2.45 29.99
N ALA A 78 -26.00 3.12 28.87
CA ALA A 78 -25.04 3.87 28.09
C ALA A 78 -25.38 5.35 28.04
N ARG A 79 -24.49 6.19 28.59
CA ARG A 79 -24.59 7.67 28.54
C ARG A 79 -23.71 8.19 27.42
N TRP A 80 -24.32 8.84 26.43
CA TRP A 80 -23.68 9.20 25.17
C TRP A 80 -23.24 10.66 25.13
N ARG A 81 -22.06 10.89 24.55
CA ARG A 81 -21.59 12.23 24.18
C ARG A 81 -22.32 12.71 22.92
N PRO A 82 -22.71 14.00 22.85
CA PRO A 82 -23.33 14.56 21.64
C PRO A 82 -22.45 14.44 20.39
N GLY A 83 -23.05 13.99 19.29
CA GLY A 83 -22.42 13.82 17.98
C GLY A 83 -21.38 12.70 17.89
N ARG A 84 -21.21 11.88 18.93
CA ARG A 84 -20.21 10.79 18.93
C ARG A 84 -20.86 9.46 18.52
N ARG A 85 -20.11 8.71 17.72
CA ARG A 85 -20.48 7.43 17.14
C ARG A 85 -19.64 6.31 17.75
N CYS A 86 -20.27 5.17 18.06
CA CYS A 86 -19.56 3.94 18.39
C CYS A 86 -19.06 3.25 17.11
N ALA A 87 -18.02 2.42 17.20
CA ALA A 87 -17.56 1.66 16.04
C ALA A 87 -18.59 0.57 15.67
N PRO A 88 -18.71 0.19 14.39
CA PRO A 88 -19.52 -0.96 14.01
C PRO A 88 -19.10 -2.20 14.78
N HIS A 89 -20.07 -2.94 15.31
CA HIS A 89 -19.79 -4.09 16.17
C HIS A 89 -20.91 -5.13 16.09
N ASP A 90 -20.55 -6.38 16.42
CA ASP A 90 -21.52 -7.43 16.70
C ASP A 90 -21.77 -7.56 18.21
N HIS A 91 -22.39 -8.66 18.64
CA HIS A 91 -22.78 -8.87 20.04
C HIS A 91 -22.30 -10.21 20.59
N GLY A 92 -21.24 -10.80 20.02
CA GLY A 92 -20.68 -12.08 20.51
C GLY A 92 -21.67 -13.25 20.49
N GLY A 93 -22.66 -13.21 19.60
CA GLY A 93 -23.75 -14.19 19.54
C GLY A 93 -24.92 -13.92 20.49
N ALA A 94 -24.86 -12.89 21.34
CA ALA A 94 -25.97 -12.49 22.19
C ALA A 94 -27.11 -11.86 21.38
N GLY A 95 -28.35 -12.19 21.75
CA GLY A 95 -29.54 -11.44 21.33
C GLY A 95 -29.88 -10.36 22.35
N GLY A 96 -30.74 -9.42 22.00
CA GLY A 96 -31.09 -8.35 22.92
C GLY A 96 -31.92 -7.23 22.36
N PHE A 97 -31.96 -6.13 23.09
CA PHE A 97 -32.55 -4.89 22.63
C PHE A 97 -31.95 -3.67 23.31
N VAL A 98 -32.04 -2.55 22.60
CA VAL A 98 -31.65 -1.22 23.07
C VAL A 98 -32.90 -0.35 23.18
N ILE A 99 -33.12 0.24 24.35
CA ILE A 99 -34.23 1.18 24.59
C ILE A 99 -33.66 2.59 24.72
N VAL A 100 -34.16 3.53 23.93
CA VAL A 100 -33.79 4.94 24.05
C VAL A 100 -34.55 5.55 25.24
N LEU A 101 -33.84 5.97 26.29
CA LEU A 101 -34.45 6.64 27.44
C LEU A 101 -34.50 8.17 27.25
N GLU A 102 -33.51 8.72 26.56
CA GLU A 102 -33.35 10.15 26.36
C GLU A 102 -32.50 10.45 25.13
N GLY A 103 -32.88 11.46 24.35
CA GLY A 103 -32.14 11.91 23.18
C GLY A 103 -32.64 11.31 21.87
N ARG A 104 -31.87 11.56 20.81
CA ARG A 104 -32.08 11.01 19.46
C ARG A 104 -30.82 10.27 19.02
N PHE A 105 -31.02 9.15 18.36
CA PHE A 105 -29.96 8.25 17.94
C PHE A 105 -30.12 7.88 16.47
N GLU A 106 -29.01 7.83 15.74
CA GLU A 106 -28.96 7.15 14.44
C GLU A 106 -28.37 5.75 14.65
N GLU A 107 -29.04 4.71 14.14
CA GLU A 107 -28.52 3.35 14.02
C GLU A 107 -28.22 3.06 12.55
N ARG A 108 -27.02 2.57 12.23
CA ARG A 108 -26.69 2.02 10.92
C ARG A 108 -26.41 0.54 11.03
N ARG A 109 -27.03 -0.27 10.17
CA ARG A 109 -26.80 -1.71 10.08
C ARG A 109 -25.91 -2.03 8.90
N PHE A 110 -25.16 -3.11 9.04
CA PHE A 110 -24.14 -3.52 8.10
C PHE A 110 -24.31 -4.97 7.69
N ASP A 111 -23.83 -5.27 6.48
CA ASP A 111 -23.64 -6.63 5.99
C ASP A 111 -22.38 -6.70 5.11
N TRP A 112 -21.93 -7.91 4.81
CA TRP A 112 -20.75 -8.16 4.00
C TRP A 112 -21.04 -7.95 2.50
N ASP A 113 -20.22 -7.11 1.86
CA ASP A 113 -20.09 -6.94 0.41
C ASP A 113 -18.69 -7.41 0.00
N GLY A 114 -18.55 -8.72 -0.22
CA GLY A 114 -17.26 -9.38 -0.33
C GLY A 114 -16.42 -9.14 0.94
N PRO A 115 -15.15 -8.70 0.82
CA PRO A 115 -14.29 -8.44 1.98
C PRO A 115 -14.55 -7.06 2.64
N ARG A 116 -15.65 -6.37 2.30
CA ARG A 116 -15.99 -5.05 2.87
C ARG A 116 -17.27 -5.13 3.67
N LEU A 117 -17.37 -4.28 4.68
CA LEU A 117 -18.57 -4.12 5.47
C LEU A 117 -19.35 -2.89 4.98
N ALA A 118 -20.52 -3.09 4.40
CA ALA A 118 -21.33 -2.05 3.76
C ALA A 118 -22.59 -1.74 4.58
N VAL A 119 -22.99 -0.46 4.62
CA VAL A 119 -24.24 -0.04 5.27
C VAL A 119 -25.41 -0.54 4.45
N THR A 120 -26.28 -1.34 5.07
CA THR A 120 -27.50 -1.89 4.44
C THR A 120 -28.75 -1.09 4.81
N SER A 121 -28.76 -0.47 5.98
CA SER A 121 -29.85 0.42 6.41
C SER A 121 -29.38 1.45 7.44
N SER A 122 -30.09 2.57 7.51
CA SER A 122 -29.95 3.58 8.56
C SER A 122 -31.33 4.01 9.05
N ALA A 123 -31.48 4.18 10.36
CA ALA A 123 -32.73 4.61 11.00
C ALA A 123 -32.47 5.54 12.18
N GLU A 124 -33.34 6.54 12.36
CA GLU A 124 -33.33 7.40 13.54
C GLU A 124 -34.33 6.91 14.59
N HIS A 125 -33.89 6.91 15.86
CA HIS A 125 -34.63 6.46 17.02
C HIS A 125 -34.71 7.58 18.07
N SER A 126 -35.89 7.78 18.66
CA SER A 126 -36.13 8.77 19.72
C SER A 126 -36.55 8.08 21.02
N ALA A 127 -36.64 8.84 22.12
CA ALA A 127 -37.05 8.31 23.43
C ALA A 127 -38.31 7.42 23.35
N GLY A 128 -38.21 6.22 23.93
CA GLY A 128 -39.22 5.17 23.90
C GLY A 128 -39.05 4.15 22.75
N ALA A 129 -38.21 4.43 21.76
CA ALA A 129 -37.90 3.48 20.69
C ALA A 129 -37.14 2.27 21.22
N VAL A 130 -37.42 1.11 20.62
CA VAL A 130 -36.79 -0.17 20.93
C VAL A 130 -36.15 -0.72 19.67
N THR A 131 -34.83 -0.89 19.71
CA THR A 131 -34.06 -1.54 18.65
C THR A 131 -33.79 -2.98 19.03
N ARG A 132 -34.24 -3.93 18.21
CA ARG A 132 -33.95 -5.36 18.41
C ARG A 132 -32.56 -5.69 17.87
N ILE A 133 -31.81 -6.45 18.67
CA ILE A 133 -30.51 -7.02 18.35
C ILE A 133 -30.65 -8.55 18.25
N THR A 134 -30.23 -9.10 17.12
CA THR A 134 -30.06 -10.55 16.93
C THR A 134 -28.57 -10.87 16.79
N SER A 135 -28.21 -12.15 16.92
CA SER A 135 -26.81 -12.60 16.98
C SER A 135 -25.99 -12.27 15.73
N ASP A 136 -26.66 -12.03 14.60
CA ASP A 136 -26.11 -11.71 13.29
C ASP A 136 -26.03 -10.20 13.00
N VAL A 137 -26.62 -9.35 13.84
CA VAL A 137 -26.64 -7.91 13.61
C VAL A 137 -25.27 -7.29 13.87
N ILE A 138 -24.70 -6.69 12.82
CA ILE A 138 -23.59 -5.76 12.92
C ILE A 138 -24.16 -4.35 12.76
N HIS A 139 -23.91 -3.48 13.75
CA HIS A 139 -24.42 -2.11 13.70
C HIS A 139 -23.50 -1.09 14.37
N ASP A 140 -23.72 0.18 14.08
CA ASP A 140 -23.24 1.28 14.92
C ASP A 140 -24.38 2.22 15.30
N MET A 141 -24.12 3.00 16.35
CA MET A 141 -25.05 3.99 16.89
C MET A 141 -24.34 5.33 17.11
N THR A 142 -25.06 6.41 16.84
CA THR A 142 -24.61 7.78 17.05
C THR A 142 -25.60 8.51 17.96
N GLY A 143 -25.13 9.06 19.08
CA GLY A 143 -25.94 9.93 19.93
C GLY A 143 -25.97 11.34 19.35
N LEU A 144 -26.95 11.64 18.48
CA LEU A 144 -27.01 12.90 17.71
C LEU A 144 -26.91 14.13 18.61
N ASP A 145 -27.75 14.15 19.66
CA ASP A 145 -27.78 15.22 20.67
C ASP A 145 -27.21 14.75 22.02
N GLY A 146 -26.52 13.60 22.03
CA GLY A 146 -26.21 12.84 23.24
C GLY A 146 -27.44 12.09 23.75
N GLY A 147 -27.39 11.59 24.99
CA GLY A 147 -28.54 10.97 25.61
C GLY A 147 -28.22 9.75 26.45
N LEU A 148 -29.25 8.96 26.74
CA LEU A 148 -29.18 7.78 27.59
C LEU A 148 -29.94 6.61 26.95
N THR A 149 -29.29 5.46 26.86
CA THR A 149 -29.88 4.20 26.38
C THR A 149 -29.76 3.10 27.43
N LEU A 150 -30.71 2.17 27.41
CA LEU A 150 -30.73 0.96 28.24
C LEU A 150 -30.53 -0.24 27.31
N HIS A 151 -29.49 -1.04 27.55
CA HIS A 151 -29.14 -2.19 26.74
C HIS A 151 -29.33 -3.46 27.54
N LEU A 152 -29.89 -4.48 26.89
CA LEU A 152 -30.12 -5.80 27.46
C LEU A 152 -29.61 -6.86 26.50
N TYR A 153 -28.74 -7.75 26.98
CA TYR A 153 -28.13 -8.81 26.18
C TYR A 153 -28.29 -10.16 26.88
N SER A 154 -28.75 -11.17 26.12
CA SER A 154 -28.97 -12.54 26.59
C SER A 154 -28.50 -13.56 25.55
N PRO A 155 -27.61 -14.50 25.90
CA PRO A 155 -26.83 -14.52 27.15
C PRO A 155 -25.92 -13.28 27.26
N PRO A 156 -25.29 -13.02 28.42
CA PRO A 156 -24.30 -11.94 28.54
C PRO A 156 -23.18 -12.14 27.49
N ALA A 157 -22.84 -11.07 26.76
CA ALA A 157 -21.79 -11.15 25.76
C ALA A 157 -20.41 -11.32 26.44
N THR A 158 -19.71 -12.42 26.15
CA THR A 158 -18.36 -12.69 26.69
C THR A 158 -17.26 -12.04 25.87
N SER A 159 -17.48 -11.88 24.57
CA SER A 159 -16.65 -11.12 23.65
C SER A 159 -17.50 -10.36 22.62
N MET A 160 -16.90 -9.40 21.94
CA MET A 160 -17.52 -8.63 20.87
C MET A 160 -16.50 -8.32 19.80
N ARG A 161 -16.90 -8.43 18.54
CA ARG A 161 -16.09 -8.00 17.41
C ARG A 161 -16.42 -6.55 17.09
N VAL A 162 -15.39 -5.72 17.02
CA VAL A 162 -15.46 -4.32 16.61
C VAL A 162 -14.73 -4.17 15.28
N PHE A 163 -15.38 -3.50 14.33
CA PHE A 163 -14.92 -3.38 12.95
C PHE A 163 -14.42 -1.97 12.70
N ASP A 164 -13.14 -1.86 12.35
CA ASP A 164 -12.49 -0.62 11.93
C ASP A 164 -12.63 -0.49 10.41
N LEU A 165 -13.52 0.41 9.98
CA LEU A 165 -13.80 0.61 8.55
C LEU A 165 -12.64 1.33 7.84
N ASP A 166 -11.83 2.10 8.54
CA ASP A 166 -10.74 2.88 7.93
C ASP A 166 -9.56 1.98 7.59
N THR A 167 -9.28 0.97 8.41
CA THR A 167 -8.20 0.01 8.16
C THR A 167 -8.68 -1.34 7.60
N ALA A 168 -10.00 -1.54 7.48
CA ALA A 168 -10.62 -2.80 7.06
C ALA A 168 -10.20 -4.01 7.92
N GLU A 169 -10.18 -3.81 9.24
CA GLU A 169 -9.76 -4.81 10.22
C GLU A 169 -10.76 -4.94 11.36
N MET A 170 -10.82 -6.12 11.94
CA MET A 170 -11.66 -6.46 13.09
C MET A 170 -10.79 -6.70 14.33
N LEU A 171 -11.29 -6.27 15.48
CA LEU A 171 -10.72 -6.55 16.79
C LEU A 171 -11.74 -7.34 17.62
N GLU A 172 -11.30 -8.41 18.26
CA GLU A 172 -12.11 -9.11 19.25
C GLU A 172 -11.80 -8.54 20.65
N LEU A 173 -12.80 -7.95 21.29
CA LEU A 173 -12.72 -7.43 22.63
C LEU A 173 -13.33 -8.44 23.60
N VAL A 174 -12.63 -8.76 24.69
CA VAL A 174 -13.03 -9.77 25.69
C VAL A 174 -13.18 -9.11 27.08
N GLY A 175 -14.21 -9.49 27.85
CA GLY A 175 -14.51 -8.92 29.17
C GLY A 175 -15.47 -7.72 29.18
N ASN A 176 -15.17 -6.66 29.94
CA ASN A 176 -16.00 -5.46 30.03
C ASN A 176 -15.49 -4.38 29.05
N TYR A 177 -15.96 -4.41 27.80
CA TYR A 177 -15.44 -3.60 26.68
C TYR A 177 -16.45 -2.61 26.09
N GLY A 178 -15.97 -1.54 25.47
CA GLY A 178 -16.83 -0.62 24.72
C GLY A 178 -16.88 -0.92 23.23
N ALA A 179 -17.94 -0.51 22.54
CA ALA A 179 -17.99 -0.54 21.07
C ALA A 179 -17.19 0.63 20.48
N TRP A 180 -15.87 0.64 20.66
CA TRP A 180 -14.99 1.64 20.06
C TRP A 180 -13.59 1.05 19.85
N ILE A 181 -12.83 1.62 18.92
CA ILE A 181 -11.47 1.19 18.64
C ILE A 181 -10.56 1.57 19.81
N PRO A 182 -9.93 0.61 20.51
CA PRO A 182 -9.08 0.92 21.65
C PRO A 182 -7.75 1.56 21.21
N VAL A 183 -7.17 2.38 22.09
CA VAL A 183 -5.88 3.03 21.87
C VAL A 183 -4.75 2.09 22.32
N GLY A 184 -3.89 1.68 21.39
CA GLY A 184 -2.72 0.83 21.67
C GLY A 184 -2.62 -0.38 20.74
N GLU A 185 -1.67 -1.27 21.01
CA GLU A 185 -1.50 -2.51 20.25
C GLU A 185 -2.53 -3.55 20.71
N HIS A 186 -3.43 -3.90 19.81
CA HIS A 186 -4.39 -4.98 19.97
C HIS A 186 -4.32 -5.91 18.76
N PRO A 187 -4.53 -7.24 18.90
CA PRO A 187 -4.60 -8.14 17.76
C PRO A 187 -5.69 -7.71 16.78
N ARG A 188 -5.34 -7.62 15.49
CA ARG A 188 -6.24 -7.20 14.42
C ARG A 188 -6.34 -8.30 13.36
N ILE A 189 -7.54 -8.51 12.85
CA ILE A 189 -7.81 -9.52 11.82
C ILE A 189 -8.40 -8.81 10.61
N PRO A 190 -7.74 -8.87 9.43
CA PRO A 190 -8.28 -8.25 8.22
C PRO A 190 -9.65 -8.80 7.84
N PHE A 191 -10.55 -7.95 7.35
CA PHE A 191 -11.89 -8.34 6.90
C PHE A 191 -11.88 -9.50 5.89
N ALA A 192 -10.91 -9.50 4.97
CA ALA A 192 -10.74 -10.56 3.99
C ALA A 192 -10.57 -11.98 4.58
N ARG A 193 -10.25 -12.11 5.89
CA ARG A 193 -10.15 -13.40 6.58
C ARG A 193 -11.43 -13.84 7.28
N ILE A 194 -12.39 -12.95 7.47
CA ILE A 194 -13.59 -13.18 8.30
C ILE A 194 -14.90 -12.94 7.55
N ALA A 195 -14.84 -12.39 6.33
CA ALA A 195 -15.99 -12.29 5.45
C ALA A 195 -16.54 -13.70 5.14
N PRO A 196 -17.87 -13.88 5.07
CA PRO A 196 -18.49 -15.15 4.73
C PRO A 196 -17.99 -15.66 3.36
N GLU A 197 -17.63 -16.94 3.28
CA GLU A 197 -17.28 -17.59 2.01
C GLU A 197 -18.51 -17.61 1.08
N THR A 198 -18.34 -17.20 -0.17
CA THR A 198 -19.39 -17.31 -1.19
C THR A 198 -19.48 -18.73 -1.74
N ASP A 199 -20.68 -19.32 -1.82
CA ASP A 199 -20.96 -20.61 -2.48
C ASP A 199 -20.66 -20.63 -4.01
N ALA A 200 -20.12 -19.55 -4.57
CA ALA A 200 -19.79 -19.44 -5.98
C ALA A 200 -18.46 -20.16 -6.28
N ALA A 201 -18.47 -21.03 -7.30
CA ALA A 201 -17.25 -21.71 -7.75
C ALA A 201 -16.13 -20.70 -8.05
N PRO A 202 -14.91 -20.91 -7.53
CA PRO A 202 -13.81 -19.98 -7.72
C PRO A 202 -13.40 -19.91 -9.20
N VAL A 203 -12.96 -18.73 -9.62
CA VAL A 203 -12.58 -18.44 -11.00
C VAL A 203 -11.08 -18.64 -11.21
N ILE A 204 -10.73 -19.34 -12.29
CA ILE A 204 -9.39 -19.32 -12.87
C ILE A 204 -9.42 -18.36 -14.05
N TRP A 205 -8.86 -17.17 -13.86
CA TRP A 205 -8.87 -16.12 -14.87
C TRP A 205 -7.60 -16.14 -15.71
N VAL A 206 -7.73 -16.44 -17.00
CA VAL A 206 -6.65 -16.42 -18.00
C VAL A 206 -6.78 -15.17 -18.88
N ALA A 207 -6.06 -14.13 -18.52
CA ALA A 207 -5.99 -12.88 -19.26
C ALA A 207 -4.81 -12.85 -20.24
N HIS A 208 -4.97 -12.16 -21.38
CA HIS A 208 -3.86 -11.89 -22.29
C HIS A 208 -3.97 -10.53 -22.97
N THR A 209 -2.82 -9.89 -23.22
CA THR A 209 -2.77 -8.58 -23.90
C THR A 209 -2.91 -8.74 -25.42
N THR A 210 -3.65 -7.85 -26.08
CA THR A 210 -4.02 -8.01 -27.50
C THR A 210 -3.29 -7.12 -28.50
N HIS A 211 -2.62 -6.05 -28.06
CA HIS A 211 -2.19 -5.01 -29.00
C HIS A 211 -0.80 -4.37 -28.76
N TYR A 212 -0.15 -4.57 -27.61
CA TYR A 212 1.04 -3.78 -27.25
C TYR A 212 2.19 -3.89 -28.27
N ARG A 213 2.60 -5.11 -28.64
CA ARG A 213 3.57 -5.36 -29.72
C ARG A 213 3.30 -6.69 -30.42
N GLY A 214 4.08 -6.99 -31.46
CA GLY A 214 4.00 -8.27 -32.18
C GLY A 214 4.14 -9.48 -31.24
N GLY A 215 3.37 -10.53 -31.50
CA GLY A 215 3.20 -11.69 -30.63
C GLY A 215 1.81 -11.80 -29.97
N SER A 216 0.99 -10.75 -30.07
CA SER A 216 -0.30 -10.69 -29.37
C SER A 216 -1.36 -11.66 -29.92
N ALA A 217 -1.29 -12.02 -31.22
CA ALA A 217 -2.15 -13.04 -31.81
C ALA A 217 -1.80 -14.44 -31.26
N GLU A 218 -0.52 -14.72 -31.07
CA GLU A 218 -0.02 -15.95 -30.47
C GLU A 218 -0.38 -16.06 -28.98
N PHE A 219 -0.49 -14.93 -28.28
CA PHE A 219 -0.95 -14.91 -26.89
C PHE A 219 -2.40 -15.36 -26.74
N ALA A 220 -3.28 -15.01 -27.68
CA ALA A 220 -4.66 -15.49 -27.68
C ALA A 220 -4.72 -17.02 -27.81
N VAL A 221 -3.92 -17.59 -28.72
CA VAL A 221 -3.82 -19.05 -28.87
C VAL A 221 -3.25 -19.70 -27.61
N ALA A 222 -2.18 -19.15 -27.04
CA ALA A 222 -1.57 -19.67 -25.82
C ALA A 222 -2.52 -19.59 -24.60
N ALA A 223 -3.30 -18.50 -24.49
CA ALA A 223 -4.34 -18.36 -23.46
C ALA A 223 -5.43 -19.43 -23.63
N ALA A 224 -5.91 -19.64 -24.86
CA ALA A 224 -6.91 -20.66 -25.15
C ALA A 224 -6.39 -22.09 -24.86
N THR A 225 -5.13 -22.39 -25.20
CA THR A 225 -4.48 -23.66 -24.85
C THR A 225 -4.41 -23.84 -23.33
N MET A 226 -3.92 -22.83 -22.62
CA MET A 226 -3.81 -22.84 -21.16
C MET A 226 -5.18 -23.04 -20.49
N ALA A 227 -6.21 -22.34 -20.97
CA ALA A 227 -7.56 -22.45 -20.43
C ALA A 227 -8.14 -23.86 -20.57
N ARG A 228 -7.94 -24.53 -21.72
CA ARG A 228 -8.36 -25.94 -21.90
C ARG A 228 -7.66 -26.88 -20.93
N GLU A 229 -6.35 -26.72 -20.76
CA GLU A 229 -5.58 -27.54 -19.82
C GLU A 229 -6.00 -27.30 -18.35
N LEU A 230 -6.23 -26.05 -17.97
CA LEU A 230 -6.68 -25.69 -16.62
C LEU A 230 -8.10 -26.21 -16.35
N ALA A 231 -9.01 -26.12 -17.32
CA ALA A 231 -10.38 -26.64 -17.17
C ALA A 231 -10.38 -28.16 -16.99
N ALA A 232 -9.49 -28.88 -17.68
CA ALA A 232 -9.31 -30.32 -17.50
C ALA A 232 -8.69 -30.67 -16.13
N ALA A 233 -7.81 -29.83 -15.60
CA ALA A 233 -7.14 -30.05 -14.31
C ALA A 233 -7.98 -29.61 -13.10
N HIS A 234 -8.92 -28.69 -13.29
CA HIS A 234 -9.74 -28.07 -12.26
C HIS A 234 -11.23 -28.11 -12.65
N PRO A 235 -11.88 -29.29 -12.63
CA PRO A 235 -13.26 -29.44 -13.10
C PRO A 235 -14.28 -28.65 -12.27
N ASP A 236 -13.95 -28.32 -11.02
CA ASP A 236 -14.82 -27.60 -10.08
C ASP A 236 -14.63 -26.07 -10.12
N ALA A 237 -13.73 -25.56 -10.99
CA ALA A 237 -13.47 -24.14 -11.13
C ALA A 237 -13.99 -23.60 -12.47
N GLU A 238 -14.49 -22.38 -12.49
CA GLU A 238 -14.81 -21.71 -13.75
C GLU A 238 -13.52 -21.17 -14.38
N VAL A 239 -13.17 -21.65 -15.57
CA VAL A 239 -12.04 -21.11 -16.34
C VAL A 239 -12.52 -20.05 -17.31
N LYS A 240 -12.02 -18.83 -17.14
CA LYS A 240 -12.44 -17.65 -17.90
C LYS A 240 -11.29 -17.04 -18.66
N VAL A 241 -11.47 -16.78 -19.95
CA VAL A 241 -10.44 -16.15 -20.82
C VAL A 241 -10.84 -14.72 -21.17
N SER A 242 -9.92 -13.76 -21.01
CA SER A 242 -10.14 -12.35 -21.39
C SER A 242 -8.99 -11.81 -22.23
N GLY A 243 -9.32 -11.20 -23.37
CA GLY A 243 -8.38 -10.39 -24.16
C GLY A 243 -8.42 -8.95 -23.71
N LEU A 244 -7.26 -8.38 -23.37
CA LEU A 244 -7.11 -7.04 -22.81
C LEU A 244 -6.39 -6.13 -23.79
N HIS A 245 -7.09 -5.12 -24.30
CA HIS A 245 -6.52 -4.10 -25.19
C HIS A 245 -5.81 -3.01 -24.40
N GLN A 246 -6.49 -2.46 -23.38
CA GLN A 246 -6.02 -1.41 -22.49
C GLN A 246 -5.98 -1.89 -21.04
N LYS A 247 -5.29 -1.15 -20.15
CA LYS A 247 -5.32 -1.46 -18.72
C LYS A 247 -6.74 -1.32 -18.14
N ALA A 248 -7.57 -0.43 -18.72
CA ALA A 248 -8.97 -0.27 -18.34
C ALA A 248 -9.79 -1.56 -18.51
N ASP A 249 -9.47 -2.40 -19.50
CA ASP A 249 -10.15 -3.69 -19.70
C ASP A 249 -9.89 -4.66 -18.54
N PHE A 250 -8.69 -4.62 -17.96
CA PHE A 250 -8.33 -5.41 -16.78
C PHE A 250 -9.18 -4.99 -15.58
N VAL A 251 -9.30 -3.68 -15.33
CA VAL A 251 -10.13 -3.14 -14.24
C VAL A 251 -11.62 -3.46 -14.45
N ALA A 252 -12.11 -3.33 -15.68
CA ALA A 252 -13.50 -3.62 -16.01
C ALA A 252 -13.86 -5.11 -15.84
N GLU A 253 -12.92 -6.02 -16.11
CA GLU A 253 -13.12 -7.45 -15.84
C GLU A 253 -13.14 -7.74 -14.34
N LEU A 254 -12.24 -7.14 -13.57
CA LEU A 254 -12.22 -7.27 -12.11
C LEU A 254 -13.50 -6.74 -11.46
N ALA A 255 -14.00 -5.58 -11.91
CA ALA A 255 -15.25 -5.01 -11.44
C ALA A 255 -16.42 -5.97 -11.68
N ARG A 256 -16.53 -6.56 -12.88
CA ARG A 256 -17.56 -7.56 -13.20
C ARG A 256 -17.47 -8.81 -12.34
N MET A 257 -16.27 -9.30 -12.02
CA MET A 257 -16.11 -10.45 -11.13
C MET A 257 -16.52 -10.11 -9.69
N THR A 258 -16.13 -8.92 -9.22
CA THR A 258 -16.45 -8.42 -7.88
C THR A 258 -17.96 -8.23 -7.71
N GLU A 259 -18.63 -7.58 -8.67
CA GLU A 259 -20.08 -7.38 -8.70
C GLU A 259 -20.85 -8.71 -8.73
N ALA A 260 -20.27 -9.74 -9.33
CA ALA A 260 -20.83 -11.09 -9.38
C ALA A 260 -20.47 -11.94 -8.15
N GLY A 261 -19.81 -11.38 -7.13
CA GLY A 261 -19.39 -12.10 -5.92
C GLY A 261 -18.41 -13.25 -6.22
N ARG A 262 -17.59 -13.12 -7.27
CA ARG A 262 -16.68 -14.18 -7.72
C ARG A 262 -15.28 -13.96 -7.15
N GLU A 263 -14.76 -14.99 -6.50
CA GLU A 263 -13.37 -15.03 -6.07
C GLU A 263 -12.45 -15.65 -7.15
N ILE A 264 -11.21 -15.18 -7.21
CA ILE A 264 -10.19 -15.63 -8.14
C ILE A 264 -9.28 -16.62 -7.41
N ALA A 265 -9.33 -17.91 -7.78
CA ALA A 265 -8.37 -18.90 -7.30
C ALA A 265 -7.03 -18.80 -8.04
N GLN A 266 -7.03 -18.49 -9.34
CA GLN A 266 -5.80 -18.33 -10.11
C GLN A 266 -5.92 -17.18 -11.11
N LEU A 267 -5.00 -16.23 -11.06
CA LEU A 267 -4.82 -15.18 -12.08
C LEU A 267 -3.65 -15.55 -12.99
N HIS A 268 -3.90 -15.82 -14.27
CA HIS A 268 -2.87 -16.01 -15.29
C HIS A 268 -2.87 -14.82 -16.24
N LEU A 269 -1.77 -14.06 -16.34
CA LEU A 269 -1.66 -12.95 -17.28
C LEU A 269 -0.52 -13.16 -18.27
N ILE A 270 -0.88 -13.42 -19.52
CA ILE A 270 0.02 -13.57 -20.67
C ILE A 270 0.23 -12.20 -21.29
N SER A 271 1.45 -11.68 -21.20
CA SER A 271 1.73 -10.32 -21.65
C SER A 271 3.19 -10.12 -22.04
N HIS A 272 3.48 -8.91 -22.48
CA HIS A 272 4.82 -8.37 -22.40
C HIS A 272 5.01 -7.63 -21.08
N SER A 273 6.25 -7.56 -20.61
CA SER A 273 6.56 -6.85 -19.37
C SER A 273 7.33 -5.57 -19.65
N GLY A 274 6.91 -4.50 -18.99
CA GLY A 274 7.65 -3.26 -18.79
C GLY A 274 8.30 -3.26 -17.42
N MET A 275 8.54 -2.05 -16.91
CA MET A 275 9.21 -1.82 -15.63
C MET A 275 8.34 -2.24 -14.44
N TYR A 276 7.03 -2.00 -14.51
CA TYR A 276 6.07 -2.27 -13.44
C TYR A 276 5.14 -3.47 -13.74
N GLY A 277 5.64 -4.44 -14.50
CA GLY A 277 4.90 -5.68 -14.81
C GLY A 277 4.25 -5.68 -16.21
N PRO A 278 3.02 -6.16 -16.37
CA PRO A 278 2.32 -6.30 -17.66
C PRO A 278 2.19 -4.99 -18.45
N MET A 279 2.17 -5.10 -19.79
CA MET A 279 2.05 -3.99 -20.73
C MET A 279 0.81 -4.15 -21.61
N PHE A 280 0.00 -3.10 -21.68
CA PHE A 280 -1.23 -2.97 -22.46
C PHE A 280 -1.06 -1.89 -23.55
N GLY A 281 -2.11 -1.63 -24.32
CA GLY A 281 -2.16 -0.56 -25.30
C GLY A 281 -1.39 -0.90 -26.58
N SER A 282 -0.55 0.02 -27.05
CA SER A 282 0.29 -0.15 -28.25
C SER A 282 1.73 0.30 -27.99
N THR A 283 2.67 0.03 -28.89
CA THR A 283 4.02 0.60 -28.76
C THR A 283 4.06 2.12 -28.93
N ALA A 284 3.04 2.71 -29.58
CA ALA A 284 2.90 4.16 -29.72
C ALA A 284 2.29 4.81 -28.47
N TRP A 285 1.37 4.09 -27.83
CA TRP A 285 0.68 4.47 -26.60
C TRP A 285 0.72 3.30 -25.62
N PRO A 286 1.88 3.07 -24.98
CA PRO A 286 2.03 2.03 -23.97
C PRO A 286 1.10 2.31 -22.78
N GLU A 287 0.55 1.26 -22.19
CA GLU A 287 -0.19 1.31 -20.92
C GLU A 287 0.37 0.27 -19.94
N GLN A 288 0.40 0.61 -18.65
CA GLN A 288 0.85 -0.24 -17.56
C GLN A 288 0.28 0.34 -16.27
N PHE A 289 -0.04 -0.55 -15.32
CA PHE A 289 -0.36 -0.13 -13.97
C PHE A 289 0.91 0.27 -13.22
N SER A 290 0.86 1.44 -12.60
CA SER A 290 1.88 1.93 -11.71
C SER A 290 1.90 1.13 -10.40
N PRO A 291 3.01 1.12 -9.62
CA PRO A 291 3.03 0.51 -8.31
C PRO A 291 1.97 1.07 -7.36
N HIS A 292 1.62 2.35 -7.48
CA HIS A 292 0.54 2.94 -6.70
C HIS A 292 -0.82 2.39 -7.13
N GLU A 293 -1.11 2.34 -8.43
CA GLU A 293 -2.35 1.75 -8.95
C GLU A 293 -2.53 0.31 -8.48
N TRP A 294 -1.47 -0.51 -8.53
CA TRP A 294 -1.51 -1.89 -8.00
C TRP A 294 -1.84 -1.94 -6.50
N ARG A 295 -1.23 -1.07 -5.68
CA ARG A 295 -1.49 -1.03 -4.22
C ARG A 295 -2.90 -0.58 -3.88
N SER A 296 -3.47 0.31 -4.68
CA SER A 296 -4.84 0.79 -4.50
C SER A 296 -5.91 -0.16 -5.07
N MET A 297 -5.50 -1.17 -5.83
CA MET A 297 -6.42 -2.08 -6.49
C MET A 297 -6.89 -3.16 -5.53
N ALA A 298 -8.19 -3.43 -5.50
CA ALA A 298 -8.75 -4.61 -4.85
C ALA A 298 -8.94 -5.70 -5.90
N ILE A 299 -8.27 -6.84 -5.71
CA ILE A 299 -8.48 -8.04 -6.52
C ILE A 299 -9.13 -9.09 -5.62
N PRO A 300 -10.32 -9.62 -5.97
CA PRO A 300 -11.05 -10.56 -5.13
C PRO A 300 -10.40 -11.94 -5.20
N PHE A 301 -9.20 -12.12 -4.65
CA PHE A 301 -8.57 -13.44 -4.56
C PHE A 301 -9.28 -14.32 -3.53
N ALA A 302 -9.45 -15.60 -3.85
CA ALA A 302 -9.86 -16.60 -2.87
C ALA A 302 -8.78 -16.77 -1.80
N ALA A 303 -9.13 -17.35 -0.64
CA ALA A 303 -8.21 -17.57 0.47
C ALA A 303 -6.94 -18.38 0.09
N THR A 304 -7.04 -19.25 -0.92
CA THR A 304 -5.91 -20.04 -1.46
C THR A 304 -5.40 -19.53 -2.81
N GLY A 305 -5.78 -18.31 -3.19
CA GLY A 305 -5.53 -17.69 -4.48
C GLY A 305 -4.05 -17.58 -4.84
N GLN A 306 -3.74 -17.65 -6.15
CA GLN A 306 -2.38 -17.50 -6.68
C GLN A 306 -2.37 -16.66 -7.96
N ALA A 307 -1.23 -16.06 -8.28
CA ALA A 307 -1.05 -15.28 -9.51
C ALA A 307 0.15 -15.79 -10.34
N TYR A 308 0.03 -15.71 -11.66
CA TYR A 308 1.00 -16.19 -12.64
C TYR A 308 1.19 -15.15 -13.74
N PHE A 309 2.37 -14.53 -13.79
CA PHE A 309 2.71 -13.52 -14.80
C PHE A 309 3.63 -14.10 -15.86
N HIS A 310 3.02 -14.52 -16.96
CA HIS A 310 3.68 -15.11 -18.11
C HIS A 310 4.25 -14.02 -19.02
N ALA A 311 5.30 -13.33 -18.55
CA ALA A 311 6.01 -12.31 -19.30
C ALA A 311 7.50 -12.28 -18.94
N CYS A 312 8.33 -11.66 -19.77
CA CYS A 312 9.78 -11.63 -19.56
C CYS A 312 10.17 -10.94 -18.24
N ARG A 313 11.06 -11.55 -17.46
CA ARG A 313 11.70 -10.98 -16.26
C ARG A 313 10.72 -10.53 -15.16
N THR A 314 9.49 -11.04 -15.14
CA THR A 314 8.51 -10.72 -14.10
C THR A 314 8.91 -11.23 -12.71
N ALA A 315 9.76 -12.26 -12.62
CA ALA A 315 10.26 -12.78 -11.35
C ALA A 315 11.22 -11.83 -10.59
N ARG A 316 11.75 -10.78 -11.24
CA ARG A 316 12.82 -9.97 -10.65
C ARG A 316 12.32 -9.05 -9.54
N TRP A 317 11.30 -8.25 -9.84
CA TRP A 317 10.75 -7.25 -8.93
C TRP A 317 9.23 -7.38 -8.85
N PHE A 318 8.57 -7.54 -10.00
CA PHE A 318 7.12 -7.49 -10.08
C PHE A 318 6.41 -8.63 -9.35
N ALA A 319 6.84 -9.88 -9.50
CA ALA A 319 6.20 -11.00 -8.79
C ALA A 319 6.36 -10.92 -7.26
N PRO A 320 7.55 -10.63 -6.70
CA PRO A 320 7.68 -10.32 -5.27
C PRO A 320 6.79 -9.15 -4.82
N PHE A 321 6.81 -8.05 -5.57
CA PHE A 321 5.98 -6.87 -5.30
C PHE A 321 4.49 -7.23 -5.26
N PHE A 322 3.97 -7.91 -6.29
CA PHE A 322 2.57 -8.31 -6.37
C PHE A 322 2.19 -9.28 -5.26
N ALA A 323 3.07 -10.24 -4.92
CA ALA A 323 2.82 -11.17 -3.83
C ALA A 323 2.63 -10.44 -2.48
N ASN A 324 3.49 -9.47 -2.19
CA ASN A 324 3.39 -8.69 -0.97
C ASN A 324 2.16 -7.76 -0.97
N VAL A 325 1.84 -7.14 -2.11
CA VAL A 325 0.68 -6.23 -2.23
C VAL A 325 -0.65 -6.95 -2.03
N PHE A 326 -0.82 -8.12 -2.65
CA PHE A 326 -2.09 -8.84 -2.65
C PHE A 326 -2.17 -10.00 -1.66
N GLY A 327 -1.07 -10.28 -0.93
CA GLY A 327 -1.03 -11.37 0.03
C GLY A 327 -1.17 -12.77 -0.60
N VAL A 328 -0.89 -12.92 -1.90
CA VAL A 328 -1.01 -14.19 -2.63
C VAL A 328 0.32 -14.67 -3.21
N PRO A 329 0.63 -15.98 -3.18
CA PRO A 329 1.78 -16.52 -3.89
C PRO A 329 1.75 -16.13 -5.38
N THR A 330 2.85 -15.55 -5.86
CA THR A 330 2.95 -15.04 -7.22
C THR A 330 4.12 -15.66 -7.95
N LEU A 331 3.87 -16.13 -9.18
CA LEU A 331 4.84 -16.80 -10.02
C LEU A 331 5.18 -15.92 -11.23
N GLY A 332 6.48 -15.74 -11.49
CA GLY A 332 6.98 -14.97 -12.64
C GLY A 332 8.12 -15.69 -13.36
N ASN A 333 8.43 -15.27 -14.59
CA ASN A 333 9.57 -15.83 -15.33
C ASN A 333 10.85 -15.04 -15.05
N ARG A 334 11.97 -15.77 -14.94
CA ARG A 334 13.27 -15.17 -14.62
C ARG A 334 13.87 -14.47 -15.84
N ASP A 335 13.77 -15.12 -16.99
CA ASP A 335 14.40 -14.68 -18.22
C ASP A 335 13.34 -14.24 -19.25
N TYR A 336 13.62 -14.45 -20.53
CA TYR A 336 12.77 -13.98 -21.63
C TYR A 336 11.81 -15.08 -22.06
N THR A 337 10.53 -14.73 -22.17
CA THR A 337 9.51 -15.65 -22.66
C THR A 337 9.51 -15.73 -24.18
N THR A 338 9.10 -16.88 -24.70
CA THR A 338 8.94 -17.14 -26.13
C THR A 338 7.77 -18.07 -26.38
N VAL A 339 7.10 -17.89 -27.52
CA VAL A 339 6.12 -18.83 -28.02
C VAL A 339 6.82 -20.11 -28.49
N SER A 340 6.24 -21.26 -28.16
CA SER A 340 6.71 -22.61 -28.46
C SER A 340 5.55 -23.52 -28.87
N ALA A 341 5.82 -24.47 -29.77
CA ALA A 341 4.87 -25.54 -30.10
C ALA A 341 4.79 -26.65 -29.04
N ARG A 342 5.67 -26.61 -28.02
CA ARG A 342 5.71 -27.57 -26.91
C ARG A 342 5.84 -26.86 -25.57
N LYS A 343 5.23 -27.45 -24.53
CA LYS A 343 5.24 -26.94 -23.14
C LYS A 343 6.57 -27.18 -22.43
N ASP A 344 7.23 -28.32 -22.69
CA ASP A 344 8.42 -28.80 -21.96
C ASP A 344 9.75 -28.19 -22.44
N ARG A 345 9.79 -27.72 -23.68
CA ARG A 345 11.01 -27.22 -24.32
C ARG A 345 10.69 -26.27 -25.46
N PHE A 346 11.68 -25.49 -25.90
CA PHE A 346 11.52 -24.72 -27.12
C PHE A 346 11.37 -25.63 -28.34
N SER A 347 10.25 -25.47 -29.04
CA SER A 347 9.98 -26.07 -30.34
C SER A 347 9.43 -24.99 -31.26
N TRP A 348 10.03 -24.82 -32.44
CA TRP A 348 9.64 -23.77 -33.36
C TRP A 348 8.21 -23.98 -33.87
N ALA A 349 7.38 -22.94 -33.78
CA ALA A 349 5.95 -23.00 -34.07
C ALA A 349 5.59 -22.77 -35.56
N GLY A 350 6.57 -22.75 -36.46
CA GLY A 350 6.32 -22.47 -37.87
C GLY A 350 6.31 -20.97 -38.20
N PRO A 351 6.08 -20.63 -39.49
CA PRO A 351 6.03 -19.24 -39.96
C PRO A 351 4.69 -18.54 -39.66
N ARG A 352 3.63 -19.31 -39.33
CA ARG A 352 2.30 -18.80 -38.97
C ARG A 352 1.85 -19.40 -37.64
N PRO A 353 2.53 -19.07 -36.52
CA PRO A 353 2.27 -19.67 -35.22
C PRO A 353 0.81 -19.48 -34.75
N ALA A 354 0.20 -18.33 -35.02
CA ALA A 354 -1.19 -18.05 -34.66
C ALA A 354 -2.24 -18.94 -35.38
N ALA A 355 -1.85 -19.69 -36.43
CA ALA A 355 -2.73 -20.65 -37.10
C ALA A 355 -2.75 -22.04 -36.44
N ARG A 356 -1.99 -22.24 -35.36
CA ARG A 356 -1.95 -23.49 -34.61
C ARG A 356 -3.11 -23.60 -33.63
N THR A 357 -3.49 -24.82 -33.29
CA THR A 357 -4.45 -25.13 -32.20
C THR A 357 -3.84 -24.92 -30.83
N ASP A 358 -2.53 -25.25 -30.70
CA ASP A 358 -1.83 -25.26 -29.44
C ASP A 358 -0.51 -24.52 -29.51
N LEU A 359 -0.37 -23.57 -28.59
CA LEU A 359 0.84 -22.79 -28.36
C LEU A 359 1.09 -22.64 -26.86
N TYR A 360 2.37 -22.54 -26.51
CA TYR A 360 2.81 -22.37 -25.14
C TYR A 360 3.73 -21.17 -25.04
N LEU A 361 3.56 -20.38 -23.99
CA LEU A 361 4.51 -19.34 -23.63
C LEU A 361 5.47 -19.92 -22.59
N ILE A 362 6.74 -20.08 -22.96
CA ILE A 362 7.77 -20.69 -22.10
C ILE A 362 8.91 -19.71 -21.84
N ASP A 363 9.59 -19.85 -20.70
CA ASP A 363 10.89 -19.24 -20.44
C ASP A 363 11.99 -20.12 -21.05
N ALA A 364 12.80 -19.56 -21.95
CA ALA A 364 13.92 -20.26 -22.57
C ALA A 364 15.07 -19.27 -22.88
N PRO A 365 16.34 -19.72 -22.82
CA PRO A 365 17.47 -18.87 -23.15
C PRO A 365 17.34 -18.32 -24.57
N GLY A 366 17.76 -17.08 -24.78
CA GLY A 366 17.77 -16.44 -26.08
C GLY A 366 18.81 -15.34 -26.21
N ARG A 367 18.81 -14.65 -27.35
CA ARG A 367 19.81 -13.61 -27.66
C ARG A 367 19.93 -12.52 -26.59
N LYS A 368 18.79 -12.07 -26.07
CA LYS A 368 18.73 -10.99 -25.08
C LYS A 368 19.25 -11.40 -23.69
N SER A 369 19.17 -12.69 -23.34
CA SER A 369 19.65 -13.22 -22.06
C SER A 369 21.10 -13.71 -22.12
N HIS A 370 21.53 -14.33 -23.23
CA HIS A 370 22.76 -15.12 -23.30
C HIS A 370 23.55 -14.87 -24.60
N GLY A 371 23.30 -13.73 -25.26
CA GLY A 371 23.97 -13.37 -26.51
C GLY A 371 23.74 -14.39 -27.65
N PRO A 372 24.63 -14.43 -28.65
CA PRO A 372 24.51 -15.35 -29.78
C PRO A 372 24.37 -16.82 -29.36
N LEU A 373 25.15 -17.25 -28.36
CA LEU A 373 25.10 -18.61 -27.78
C LEU A 373 23.72 -18.98 -27.22
N GLY A 374 23.01 -18.01 -26.63
CA GLY A 374 21.64 -18.19 -26.18
C GLY A 374 20.68 -18.58 -27.29
N THR A 375 20.86 -17.99 -28.48
CA THR A 375 20.01 -18.31 -29.65
C THR A 375 20.26 -19.73 -30.13
N VAL A 376 21.52 -20.14 -30.21
CA VAL A 376 21.89 -21.50 -30.61
C VAL A 376 21.28 -22.51 -29.63
N ARG A 377 21.47 -22.30 -28.31
CA ARG A 377 20.89 -23.15 -27.27
C ARG A 377 19.38 -23.26 -27.39
N LYS A 378 18.69 -22.15 -27.63
CA LYS A 378 17.23 -22.12 -27.84
C LYS A 378 16.80 -23.11 -28.94
N TYR A 379 17.35 -22.93 -30.14
CA TYR A 379 16.96 -23.70 -31.32
C TYR A 379 17.45 -25.15 -31.32
N LEU A 380 18.39 -25.50 -30.43
CA LEU A 380 18.74 -26.89 -30.10
C LEU A 380 17.71 -27.58 -29.18
N GLY A 381 16.61 -26.91 -28.83
CA GLY A 381 15.53 -27.49 -28.03
C GLY A 381 15.72 -27.32 -26.52
N ALA A 382 16.20 -26.16 -26.09
CA ALA A 382 16.38 -25.85 -24.66
C ALA A 382 15.09 -26.12 -23.85
N ALA A 383 15.25 -26.76 -22.69
CA ALA A 383 14.15 -27.03 -21.77
C ALA A 383 13.52 -25.73 -21.25
N ALA A 384 12.20 -25.74 -21.12
CA ALA A 384 11.46 -24.65 -20.51
C ALA A 384 11.88 -24.49 -19.05
N GLN A 385 12.18 -23.27 -18.63
CA GLN A 385 12.49 -22.99 -17.22
C GLN A 385 11.19 -22.82 -16.44
N PRO A 386 11.07 -23.42 -15.24
CA PRO A 386 9.90 -23.20 -14.39
C PRO A 386 9.87 -21.74 -13.89
N PRO A 387 8.67 -21.17 -13.70
CA PRO A 387 8.56 -19.84 -13.11
C PRO A 387 9.05 -19.85 -11.66
N VAL A 388 9.57 -18.72 -11.21
CA VAL A 388 10.02 -18.50 -9.84
C VAL A 388 8.81 -18.11 -8.99
N ARG A 389 8.61 -18.82 -7.88
CA ARG A 389 7.56 -18.55 -6.90
C ARG A 389 8.05 -17.54 -5.87
N SER A 390 7.28 -16.48 -5.68
CA SER A 390 7.40 -15.50 -4.61
C SER A 390 6.23 -15.69 -3.64
N VAL A 391 6.51 -15.69 -2.34
CA VAL A 391 5.51 -15.84 -1.27
C VAL A 391 5.45 -14.52 -0.50
N PRO A 392 4.26 -14.08 -0.05
CA PRO A 392 4.14 -12.87 0.75
C PRO A 392 5.01 -12.94 2.01
N GLU A 393 5.72 -11.86 2.33
CA GLU A 393 6.53 -11.80 3.54
C GLU A 393 5.66 -11.54 4.79
N PRO A 394 5.86 -12.28 5.90
CA PRO A 394 4.94 -12.29 7.04
C PRO A 394 4.96 -11.04 7.93
N ASP A 395 6.02 -10.23 7.87
CA ASP A 395 6.25 -9.07 8.74
C ASP A 395 6.16 -7.73 8.00
N GLY A 396 5.80 -7.75 6.72
CA GLY A 396 5.78 -6.54 5.92
C GLY A 396 7.13 -5.82 5.94
N SER A 397 8.26 -6.55 6.07
CA SER A 397 9.60 -5.95 6.07
C SER A 397 9.74 -5.06 4.84
N ASP A 398 9.59 -3.76 5.05
CA ASP A 398 9.09 -2.84 4.02
C ASP A 398 10.21 -2.38 3.07
N GLY A 399 11.35 -3.07 3.10
CA GLY A 399 12.56 -2.64 2.41
C GLY A 399 12.95 -1.21 2.79
N THR A 400 12.46 -0.67 3.90
CA THR A 400 12.68 0.74 4.22
C THR A 400 14.09 0.97 4.71
N TYR A 401 14.50 2.22 4.63
CA TYR A 401 15.79 2.66 5.12
C TYR A 401 15.82 2.86 6.65
N ASP A 402 14.71 2.64 7.36
CA ASP A 402 14.58 2.89 8.80
C ASP A 402 15.58 2.09 9.63
N ALA A 403 15.70 0.78 9.35
CA ALA A 403 16.62 -0.12 10.06
C ALA A 403 18.10 0.26 9.91
N VAL A 404 18.45 1.08 8.92
CA VAL A 404 19.82 1.51 8.62
C VAL A 404 20.04 3.01 8.73
N ALA A 405 19.01 3.78 9.13
CA ALA A 405 19.04 5.24 9.12
C ALA A 405 20.21 5.83 9.92
N GLU A 406 20.53 5.23 11.07
CA GLU A 406 21.68 5.65 11.86
C GLU A 406 23.01 5.44 11.14
N LEU A 407 23.25 4.21 10.67
CA LEU A 407 24.50 3.85 10.00
C LEU A 407 24.68 4.68 8.72
N TYR A 408 23.57 4.95 8.03
CA TYR A 408 23.55 5.81 6.85
C TYR A 408 23.88 7.26 7.20
N ASP A 409 23.28 7.84 8.25
CA ASP A 409 23.60 9.20 8.70
C ASP A 409 25.08 9.35 9.07
N ARG A 410 25.68 8.36 9.74
CA ARG A 410 27.11 8.38 10.07
C ARG A 410 27.97 8.34 8.81
N ALA A 411 27.68 7.43 7.88
CA ALA A 411 28.45 7.29 6.64
C ALA A 411 28.31 8.53 5.73
N TYR A 412 27.16 9.18 5.69
CA TYR A 412 26.91 10.32 4.81
C TYR A 412 26.59 11.61 5.56
N THR A 413 27.23 11.80 6.73
CA THR A 413 27.06 13.03 7.54
C THR A 413 27.35 14.28 6.71
N ASP A 414 28.41 14.21 5.89
CA ASP A 414 28.72 15.18 4.84
C ASP A 414 28.58 14.49 3.48
N ILE A 415 27.65 14.95 2.64
CA ILE A 415 27.42 14.33 1.33
C ILE A 415 28.60 14.55 0.36
N ARG A 416 29.47 15.53 0.65
CA ARG A 416 30.62 15.90 -0.21
C ARG A 416 31.63 14.78 -0.39
N VAL A 417 31.58 13.75 0.45
CA VAL A 417 32.32 12.48 0.27
C VAL A 417 32.00 11.80 -1.07
N ARG A 418 30.82 12.08 -1.65
CA ARG A 418 30.41 11.67 -3.01
C ARG A 418 30.90 12.68 -4.04
N GLY A 419 32.22 12.77 -4.20
CA GLY A 419 32.87 13.91 -4.85
C GLY A 419 32.41 14.23 -6.29
N ALA A 420 32.15 13.23 -7.15
CA ALA A 420 31.73 13.50 -8.53
C ALA A 420 30.24 13.91 -8.61
N GLU A 421 29.41 13.23 -7.81
CA GLU A 421 27.99 13.48 -7.67
C GLU A 421 27.72 14.86 -7.06
N TRP A 422 28.40 15.19 -5.96
CA TRP A 422 28.32 16.48 -5.29
C TRP A 422 28.72 17.63 -6.22
N ARG A 423 29.89 17.54 -6.87
CA ARG A 423 30.36 18.58 -7.80
C ARG A 423 29.35 18.85 -8.91
N TRP A 424 28.76 17.80 -9.46
CA TRP A 424 27.78 17.94 -10.53
C TRP A 424 26.53 18.73 -10.09
N VAL A 425 26.05 18.54 -8.86
CA VAL A 425 24.92 19.28 -8.29
C VAL A 425 25.35 20.69 -7.89
N ALA A 426 26.47 20.84 -7.18
CA ALA A 426 26.97 22.12 -6.69
C ALA A 426 27.28 23.11 -7.84
N GLU A 427 27.92 22.65 -8.92
CA GLU A 427 28.18 23.47 -10.12
C GLU A 427 26.88 24.01 -10.72
N ARG A 428 25.82 23.21 -10.79
CA ARG A 428 24.52 23.62 -11.34
C ARG A 428 23.77 24.56 -10.41
N ALA A 429 23.81 24.29 -9.11
CA ALA A 429 23.22 25.16 -8.11
C ALA A 429 23.88 26.55 -8.13
N ALA A 430 25.22 26.60 -8.23
CA ALA A 430 25.95 27.86 -8.34
C ALA A 430 25.62 28.63 -9.62
N HIS A 431 25.60 27.97 -10.79
CA HIS A 431 25.23 28.62 -12.04
C HIS A 431 23.80 29.13 -12.03
N LEU A 432 22.83 28.31 -11.62
CA LEU A 432 21.42 28.72 -11.62
C LEU A 432 21.15 29.84 -10.61
N ARG A 433 21.83 29.82 -9.45
CA ARG A 433 21.77 30.91 -8.48
C ARG A 433 22.25 32.22 -9.11
N ALA A 434 23.37 32.18 -9.83
CA ALA A 434 23.91 33.36 -10.51
C ALA A 434 22.94 33.85 -11.61
N ASP A 435 22.35 32.94 -12.38
CA ASP A 435 21.36 33.26 -13.42
C ASP A 435 20.09 33.92 -12.84
N LEU A 436 19.65 33.49 -11.65
CA LEU A 436 18.46 34.02 -10.98
C LEU A 436 18.73 35.28 -10.13
N ASP A 437 20.01 35.61 -9.87
CA ASP A 437 20.45 36.67 -8.95
C ASP A 437 19.82 36.57 -7.55
N ARG A 438 19.53 35.34 -7.10
CA ARG A 438 19.01 35.05 -5.74
C ARG A 438 19.25 33.58 -5.37
N GLY A 439 19.10 33.27 -4.07
CA GLY A 439 19.14 31.89 -3.59
C GLY A 439 18.05 31.02 -4.23
N LEU A 440 18.31 29.72 -4.31
CA LEU A 440 17.42 28.74 -4.92
C LEU A 440 16.35 28.28 -3.94
N ARG A 441 15.12 28.12 -4.42
CA ARG A 441 14.06 27.36 -3.75
C ARG A 441 14.15 25.92 -4.26
N LEU A 442 14.64 25.00 -3.45
CA LEU A 442 14.96 23.63 -3.87
C LEU A 442 14.12 22.59 -3.11
N LEU A 443 13.54 21.65 -3.86
CA LEU A 443 12.92 20.44 -3.32
C LEU A 443 13.85 19.24 -3.57
N GLU A 444 14.15 18.47 -2.52
CA GLU A 444 14.80 17.16 -2.62
C GLU A 444 13.78 16.05 -2.37
N ILE A 445 13.54 15.19 -3.37
CA ILE A 445 12.66 14.01 -3.23
C ILE A 445 13.51 12.80 -2.86
N GLY A 446 13.16 12.13 -1.77
CA GLY A 446 13.97 11.08 -1.14
C GLY A 446 15.20 11.68 -0.47
N CYS A 447 15.02 12.69 0.39
CA CYS A 447 16.12 13.45 0.98
C CYS A 447 16.96 12.66 1.98
N GLY A 448 16.52 11.46 2.39
CA GLY A 448 17.17 10.64 3.41
C GLY A 448 17.41 11.44 4.68
N THR A 449 18.66 11.48 5.13
CA THR A 449 19.07 12.22 6.33
C THR A 449 19.25 13.72 6.08
N GLY A 450 18.90 14.25 4.90
CA GLY A 450 18.97 15.67 4.54
C GLY A 450 20.38 16.20 4.28
N ALA A 451 21.36 15.32 4.01
CA ALA A 451 22.77 15.70 3.88
C ALA A 451 23.05 16.61 2.66
N LEU A 452 22.32 16.43 1.56
CA LEU A 452 22.48 17.28 0.38
C LEU A 452 21.99 18.71 0.63
N LEU A 453 20.78 18.87 1.14
CA LEU A 453 20.23 20.19 1.47
C LEU A 453 21.10 20.95 2.47
N ARG A 454 21.65 20.27 3.49
CA ARG A 454 22.59 20.91 4.42
C ARG A 454 23.86 21.39 3.72
N ALA A 455 24.43 20.58 2.83
CA ALA A 455 25.64 20.98 2.11
C ALA A 455 25.39 22.17 1.17
N LEU A 456 24.22 22.23 0.51
CA LEU A 456 23.82 23.37 -0.31
C LEU A 456 23.52 24.63 0.53
N ASP A 457 22.95 24.47 1.73
CA ASP A 457 22.75 25.57 2.68
C ASP A 457 24.09 26.12 3.19
N ASP A 458 25.06 25.25 3.50
CA ASP A 458 26.42 25.63 3.91
C ASP A 458 27.15 26.44 2.82
N ASP A 459 26.96 26.06 1.55
CA ASP A 459 27.50 26.80 0.39
C ASP A 459 26.71 28.11 0.12
N GLY A 460 25.66 28.37 0.90
CA GLY A 460 24.83 29.56 0.85
C GLY A 460 23.96 29.66 -0.40
N VAL A 461 23.81 28.59 -1.18
CA VAL A 461 23.12 28.64 -2.48
C VAL A 461 21.60 28.60 -2.39
N LEU A 462 21.05 28.24 -1.23
CA LEU A 462 19.62 28.11 -1.00
C LEU A 462 19.00 29.38 -0.43
N ASP A 463 17.85 29.76 -0.96
CA ASP A 463 16.88 30.64 -0.29
C ASP A 463 16.00 29.81 0.65
N SER A 464 15.49 28.67 0.15
CA SER A 464 14.76 27.67 0.94
C SER A 464 15.03 26.26 0.42
N GLY A 465 15.13 25.28 1.33
CA GLY A 465 15.28 23.86 1.02
C GLY A 465 14.19 23.02 1.67
N ILE A 466 13.48 22.22 0.87
CA ILE A 466 12.45 21.30 1.35
C ILE A 466 12.91 19.88 1.01
N GLY A 467 13.05 19.02 2.01
CA GLY A 467 13.34 17.61 1.83
C GLY A 467 12.10 16.77 2.13
N VAL A 468 11.74 15.87 1.23
CA VAL A 468 10.67 14.89 1.46
C VAL A 468 11.23 13.47 1.40
N ASP A 469 10.81 12.59 2.30
CA ASP A 469 11.22 11.18 2.31
C ASP A 469 10.10 10.31 2.88
N SER A 470 10.06 9.04 2.50
CA SER A 470 9.07 8.09 3.00
C SER A 470 9.52 7.37 4.28
N SER A 471 10.81 7.43 4.64
CA SER A 471 11.38 6.79 5.83
C SER A 471 11.31 7.71 7.06
N PRO A 472 10.47 7.39 8.07
CA PRO A 472 10.42 8.15 9.33
C PRO A 472 11.77 8.21 10.04
N GLY A 473 12.54 7.11 10.02
CA GLY A 473 13.87 7.02 10.61
C GLY A 473 14.87 7.98 9.95
N MET A 474 14.84 8.09 8.62
CA MET A 474 15.67 9.05 7.88
C MET A 474 15.27 10.50 8.18
N LEU A 475 13.97 10.80 8.19
CA LEU A 475 13.46 12.14 8.51
C LEU A 475 13.77 12.57 9.94
N ALA A 476 13.75 11.65 10.89
CA ALA A 476 14.17 11.94 12.27
C ALA A 476 15.62 12.45 12.31
N ARG A 477 16.53 11.83 11.54
CA ARG A 477 17.92 12.29 11.38
C ARG A 477 17.99 13.63 10.66
N ALA A 478 17.24 13.80 9.57
CA ALA A 478 17.20 15.05 8.81
C ALA A 478 16.76 16.25 9.67
N ARG A 479 15.66 16.10 10.41
CA ARG A 479 15.12 17.13 11.33
C ARG A 479 16.11 17.44 12.46
N SER A 480 16.73 16.41 13.04
CA SER A 480 17.75 16.59 14.08
C SER A 480 18.95 17.39 13.58
N ARG A 481 19.52 17.01 12.42
CA ARG A 481 20.67 17.70 11.80
C ARG A 481 20.31 19.08 11.25
N GLY A 482 19.05 19.30 10.89
CA GLY A 482 18.51 20.55 10.34
C GLY A 482 17.99 21.53 11.39
N ARG A 483 17.91 21.16 12.68
CA ARG A 483 17.26 21.96 13.74
C ARG A 483 17.69 23.43 13.82
N HIS A 484 18.94 23.73 13.47
CA HIS A 484 19.52 25.07 13.52
C HIS A 484 19.62 25.77 12.15
N ARG A 485 18.94 25.24 11.13
CA ARG A 485 18.96 25.77 9.76
C ARG A 485 17.54 26.21 9.36
N PRO A 486 17.18 27.49 9.58
CA PRO A 486 15.80 27.98 9.40
C PRO A 486 15.32 27.91 7.94
N ARG A 487 16.23 27.80 6.96
CA ARG A 487 15.91 27.64 5.54
C ARG A 487 15.48 26.23 5.16
N LEU A 488 15.72 25.23 6.03
CA LEU A 488 15.47 23.83 5.72
C LEU A 488 14.21 23.30 6.42
N ARG A 489 13.38 22.59 5.66
CA ARG A 489 12.18 21.89 6.16
C ARG A 489 12.17 20.45 5.68
N PHE A 490 11.68 19.54 6.53
CA PHE A 490 11.66 18.11 6.25
C PHE A 490 10.29 17.49 6.55
N ALA A 491 9.64 16.91 5.54
CA ALA A 491 8.28 16.37 5.61
C ALA A 491 8.21 14.91 5.15
N GLY A 492 7.26 14.18 5.73
CA GLY A 492 6.94 12.81 5.30
C GLY A 492 6.09 12.81 4.05
N VAL A 493 6.28 11.81 3.20
CA VAL A 493 5.49 11.59 2.00
C VAL A 493 5.22 10.08 1.84
N ASP A 494 3.97 9.72 1.56
CA ASP A 494 3.51 8.34 1.37
C ASP A 494 2.80 8.15 0.02
N GLY A 495 3.39 8.72 -1.03
CA GLY A 495 2.80 8.71 -2.36
C GLY A 495 3.44 9.72 -3.30
N PRO A 496 2.88 9.89 -4.50
CA PRO A 496 3.41 10.86 -5.46
C PRO A 496 3.04 12.30 -5.13
N ALA A 497 1.91 12.53 -4.45
CA ALA A 497 1.40 13.85 -4.12
C ALA A 497 2.33 14.61 -3.17
N LEU A 498 2.66 15.85 -3.55
CA LEU A 498 3.51 16.74 -2.77
C LEU A 498 2.65 17.85 -2.15
N ASP A 499 2.70 17.99 -0.83
CA ASP A 499 2.04 19.09 -0.10
C ASP A 499 2.82 20.40 -0.27
N LEU A 500 2.85 20.89 -1.51
CA LEU A 500 3.52 22.10 -1.95
C LEU A 500 2.63 22.83 -2.96
N PRO A 501 2.60 24.17 -2.96
CA PRO A 501 1.89 24.93 -3.98
C PRO A 501 2.49 24.71 -5.37
N ASP A 502 1.66 24.95 -6.39
CA ASP A 502 2.12 25.08 -7.77
C ASP A 502 3.17 26.19 -7.88
N ASP A 503 4.13 26.03 -8.80
CA ASP A 503 5.15 27.04 -9.12
C ASP A 503 6.02 27.51 -7.92
N SER A 504 6.12 26.70 -6.88
CA SER A 504 6.74 27.07 -5.62
C SER A 504 8.25 26.87 -5.55
N VAL A 505 8.84 26.03 -6.41
CA VAL A 505 10.28 25.70 -6.37
C VAL A 505 10.98 25.92 -7.71
N ASP A 506 12.25 26.31 -7.66
CA ASP A 506 13.09 26.54 -8.86
C ASP A 506 13.72 25.23 -9.35
N VAL A 507 14.03 24.32 -8.41
CA VAL A 507 14.70 23.05 -8.70
C VAL A 507 14.05 21.92 -7.90
N VAL A 508 13.83 20.79 -8.56
CA VAL A 508 13.61 19.50 -7.92
C VAL A 508 14.84 18.63 -8.14
N VAL A 509 15.37 18.03 -7.07
CA VAL A 509 16.50 17.10 -7.12
C VAL A 509 16.07 15.74 -6.59
N CYS A 510 16.37 14.68 -7.34
CA CYS A 510 16.32 13.30 -6.85
C CYS A 510 17.76 12.76 -6.78
N PHE A 511 18.32 12.70 -5.57
CA PHE A 511 19.72 12.32 -5.35
C PHE A 511 19.79 10.89 -4.78
N LEU A 512 20.09 9.93 -5.66
CA LEU A 512 20.12 8.48 -5.41
C LEU A 512 18.77 7.87 -4.98
N SER A 513 17.68 8.61 -5.20
CA SER A 513 16.32 8.23 -4.81
C SER A 513 15.41 7.92 -6.00
N PHE A 514 15.72 8.41 -7.21
CA PHE A 514 14.81 8.35 -8.36
C PHE A 514 14.38 6.92 -8.72
N ARG A 515 15.24 5.92 -8.53
CA ARG A 515 14.95 4.49 -8.74
C ARG A 515 13.81 3.94 -7.88
N TYR A 516 13.49 4.58 -6.76
CA TYR A 516 12.42 4.16 -5.85
C TYR A 516 11.06 4.73 -6.24
N LEU A 517 11.08 5.77 -7.08
CA LEU A 517 9.89 6.53 -7.40
C LEU A 517 9.05 5.85 -8.47
N ASP A 518 7.74 6.07 -8.36
CA ASP A 518 6.81 5.87 -9.46
C ASP A 518 6.92 7.06 -10.39
N TRP A 519 7.63 6.87 -11.50
CA TRP A 519 8.16 8.01 -12.24
C TRP A 519 7.06 8.90 -12.83
N ASP A 520 5.92 8.35 -13.25
CA ASP A 520 4.89 9.15 -13.93
C ASP A 520 4.05 10.01 -13.00
N PRO A 521 3.45 9.46 -11.93
CA PRO A 521 2.73 10.28 -10.95
C PRO A 521 3.67 11.31 -10.32
N VAL A 522 4.89 10.92 -9.96
CA VAL A 522 5.87 11.85 -9.39
C VAL A 522 6.29 12.92 -10.41
N MET A 523 6.47 12.59 -11.69
CA MET A 523 6.82 13.59 -12.70
C MET A 523 5.70 14.61 -12.92
N THR A 524 4.43 14.21 -12.76
CA THR A 524 3.29 15.13 -12.79
C THR A 524 3.40 16.15 -11.65
N GLU A 525 3.68 15.67 -10.43
CA GLU A 525 3.86 16.51 -9.26
C GLU A 525 5.12 17.39 -9.35
N ILE A 526 6.24 16.86 -9.86
CA ILE A 526 7.46 17.63 -10.15
C ILE A 526 7.14 18.80 -11.09
N ARG A 527 6.38 18.56 -12.16
CA ARG A 527 5.98 19.64 -13.08
C ARG A 527 5.05 20.65 -12.42
N ARG A 528 4.16 20.20 -11.54
CA ARG A 528 3.22 21.07 -10.84
C ARG A 528 3.96 22.05 -9.92
N VAL A 529 4.85 21.53 -9.07
CA VAL A 529 5.57 22.34 -8.06
C VAL A 529 6.69 23.19 -8.65
N LEU A 530 7.30 22.79 -9.77
CA LEU A 530 8.33 23.59 -10.43
C LEU A 530 7.76 24.88 -10.99
N ALA A 531 8.38 26.02 -10.68
CA ALA A 531 8.09 27.30 -11.30
C ALA A 531 8.35 27.27 -12.82
N PRO A 532 7.77 28.19 -13.62
CA PRO A 532 8.11 28.32 -15.04
C PRO A 532 9.63 28.48 -15.24
N GLY A 533 10.23 27.64 -16.08
CA GLY A 533 11.68 27.61 -16.29
C GLY A 533 12.47 26.84 -15.22
N GLY A 534 11.80 26.25 -14.23
CA GLY A 534 12.39 25.38 -13.22
C GLY A 534 12.95 24.09 -13.81
N ARG A 535 13.77 23.38 -13.02
CA ARG A 535 14.58 22.25 -13.50
C ARG A 535 14.46 21.01 -12.63
N LEU A 536 14.49 19.84 -13.27
CA LEU A 536 14.65 18.55 -12.62
C LEU A 536 16.10 18.08 -12.76
N TRP A 537 16.73 17.78 -11.63
CA TRP A 537 18.03 17.12 -11.57
C TRP A 537 17.89 15.73 -10.98
N VAL A 538 18.46 14.74 -11.65
CA VAL A 538 18.50 13.36 -11.15
C VAL A 538 19.94 12.90 -11.13
N VAL A 539 20.41 12.43 -9.99
CA VAL A 539 21.67 11.70 -9.86
C VAL A 539 21.32 10.31 -9.35
N ASP A 540 21.65 9.25 -10.08
CA ASP A 540 21.23 7.92 -9.67
C ASP A 540 22.18 6.81 -10.09
N MET A 541 22.12 5.68 -9.38
CA MET A 541 22.90 4.49 -9.70
C MET A 541 22.08 3.53 -10.56
N VAL A 542 22.73 2.97 -11.58
CA VAL A 542 22.14 1.99 -12.49
C VAL A 542 23.06 0.78 -12.63
N GLU A 543 22.46 -0.37 -12.95
CA GLU A 543 23.20 -1.58 -13.28
C GLU A 543 23.55 -1.60 -14.78
N HIS A 544 24.85 -1.72 -15.10
CA HIS A 544 25.32 -1.97 -16.46
C HIS A 544 26.79 -2.44 -16.47
N PRO A 545 27.10 -3.61 -17.07
CA PRO A 545 28.48 -4.07 -17.25
C PRO A 545 29.35 -3.03 -17.95
N ILE A 546 30.61 -2.88 -17.55
CA ILE A 546 31.49 -1.89 -18.17
C ILE A 546 31.87 -2.25 -19.61
N ARG A 547 32.04 -1.24 -20.48
CA ARG A 547 32.57 -1.40 -21.83
C ARG A 547 34.04 -0.99 -21.90
N LEU A 548 34.80 -1.51 -22.87
CA LEU A 548 36.22 -1.17 -23.05
C LEU A 548 36.50 0.34 -23.11
N ARG A 549 35.63 1.11 -23.77
CA ARG A 549 35.75 2.57 -23.87
C ARG A 549 35.56 3.32 -22.54
N GLU A 550 35.02 2.67 -21.51
CA GLU A 550 34.74 3.25 -20.20
C GLU A 550 35.83 2.92 -19.16
N LEU A 551 36.87 2.16 -19.55
CA LEU A 551 38.01 1.82 -18.67
C LEU A 551 38.70 3.04 -18.04
N PRO A 552 38.89 4.20 -18.74
CA PRO A 552 39.46 5.38 -18.11
C PRO A 552 38.60 5.92 -16.96
N VAL A 553 37.27 5.91 -17.11
CA VAL A 553 36.34 6.37 -16.09
C VAL A 553 36.34 5.42 -14.89
N LEU A 554 36.42 4.11 -15.11
CA LEU A 554 36.58 3.13 -14.04
C LEU A 554 37.88 3.31 -13.27
N ALA A 555 39.01 3.46 -13.96
CA ALA A 555 40.30 3.66 -13.33
C ALA A 555 40.31 4.93 -12.47
N TRP A 556 39.76 6.02 -13.01
CA TRP A 556 39.61 7.27 -12.26
C TRP A 556 38.68 7.12 -11.05
N SER A 557 37.52 6.48 -11.22
CA SER A 557 36.56 6.25 -10.13
C SER A 557 37.17 5.40 -9.01
N ALA A 558 37.93 4.36 -9.35
CA ALA A 558 38.64 3.52 -8.38
C ALA A 558 39.72 4.31 -7.63
N LEU A 559 40.50 5.13 -8.33
CA LEU A 559 41.53 5.98 -7.72
C LEU A 559 40.91 7.00 -6.75
N GLU A 560 39.86 7.69 -7.16
CA GLU A 560 39.16 8.66 -6.32
C GLU A 560 38.53 7.99 -5.09
N HIS A 561 37.94 6.81 -5.24
CA HIS A 561 37.39 6.05 -4.10
C HIS A 561 38.48 5.71 -3.06
N VAL A 562 39.66 5.30 -3.51
CA VAL A 562 40.81 5.06 -2.62
C VAL A 562 41.29 6.35 -1.97
N ARG A 563 41.40 7.44 -2.74
CA ARG A 563 41.82 8.76 -2.23
C ARG A 563 40.87 9.28 -1.15
N THR A 564 39.56 9.28 -1.40
CA THR A 564 38.55 9.73 -0.44
C THR A 564 38.61 8.90 0.84
N ARG A 565 38.69 7.57 0.75
CA ARG A 565 38.79 6.71 1.94
C ARG A 565 40.06 6.96 2.76
N ARG A 566 41.18 7.27 2.11
CA ARG A 566 42.43 7.63 2.81
C ARG A 566 42.36 9.02 3.45
N ALA A 567 41.78 9.98 2.75
CA ALA A 567 41.62 11.35 3.25
C ALA A 567 40.58 11.45 4.39
N GLN A 568 39.61 10.53 4.42
CA GLN A 568 38.50 10.54 5.35
C GLN A 568 38.33 9.17 6.04
N PRO A 569 39.18 8.85 7.02
CA PRO A 569 39.19 7.53 7.67
C PRO A 569 37.89 7.23 8.45
N ARG A 570 37.24 8.26 9.03
CA ARG A 570 35.94 8.10 9.70
C ARG A 570 34.86 7.65 8.73
N PHE A 571 34.74 8.33 7.58
CA PHE A 571 33.84 7.93 6.50
C PHE A 571 34.08 6.49 6.06
N ALA A 572 35.35 6.10 5.87
CA ALA A 572 35.68 4.74 5.47
C ALA A 572 35.23 3.69 6.50
N ALA A 573 35.37 3.98 7.79
CA ALA A 573 34.92 3.11 8.88
C ALA A 573 33.39 3.02 8.93
N ASP A 574 32.69 4.15 8.89
CA ASP A 574 31.23 4.21 8.94
C ASP A 574 30.58 3.56 7.70
N LEU A 575 31.13 3.79 6.50
CA LEU A 575 30.67 3.14 5.28
C LEU A 575 30.88 1.61 5.35
N THR A 576 31.97 1.16 5.95
CA THR A 576 32.20 -0.28 6.19
C THR A 576 31.15 -0.83 7.14
N ALA A 577 30.88 -0.16 8.27
CA ALA A 577 29.86 -0.58 9.21
C ALA A 577 28.45 -0.64 8.58
N LEU A 578 28.09 0.33 7.75
CA LEU A 578 26.84 0.34 7.00
C LEU A 578 26.76 -0.88 6.06
N THR A 579 27.74 -1.01 5.17
CA THR A 579 27.71 -2.00 4.08
C THR A 579 27.87 -3.45 4.55
N THR A 580 28.44 -3.69 5.73
CA THR A 580 28.56 -5.03 6.31
C THR A 580 27.40 -5.40 7.23
N SER A 581 26.52 -4.46 7.58
CA SER A 581 25.38 -4.73 8.45
C SER A 581 24.37 -5.68 7.79
N PRO A 582 23.76 -6.63 8.54
CA PRO A 582 22.70 -7.48 8.03
C PRO A 582 21.50 -6.68 7.49
N ALA A 583 21.09 -5.64 8.22
CA ALA A 583 19.97 -4.77 7.85
C ALA A 583 20.20 -4.05 6.50
N TRP A 584 21.44 -3.66 6.19
CA TRP A 584 21.75 -3.07 4.87
C TRP A 584 21.64 -4.08 3.74
N ARG A 585 22.13 -5.31 3.95
CA ARG A 585 21.97 -6.38 2.96
C ARG A 585 20.50 -6.69 2.74
N GLU A 586 19.71 -6.69 3.81
CA GLU A 586 18.27 -6.90 3.76
C GLU A 586 17.56 -5.84 2.94
N MET A 587 17.78 -4.57 3.28
CA MET A 587 17.21 -3.44 2.55
C MET A 587 17.55 -3.52 1.06
N LEU A 588 18.78 -3.89 0.68
CA LEU A 588 19.18 -4.05 -0.72
C LEU A 588 18.46 -5.20 -1.45
N ARG A 589 17.99 -6.24 -0.76
CA ARG A 589 17.19 -7.33 -1.39
C ARG A 589 15.85 -6.80 -1.91
N HIS A 590 15.27 -5.86 -1.18
CA HIS A 590 13.99 -5.21 -1.51
C HIS A 590 14.11 -4.03 -2.47
N ASN A 591 15.32 -3.51 -2.63
CA ASN A 591 15.61 -2.28 -3.36
C ASN A 591 16.59 -2.49 -4.53
N PRO A 592 16.25 -3.33 -5.52
CA PRO A 592 17.15 -3.64 -6.61
C PRO A 592 17.45 -2.39 -7.45
N ILE A 593 18.68 -2.32 -7.94
CA ILE A 593 19.13 -1.24 -8.82
C ILE A 593 18.50 -1.43 -10.20
N ARG A 594 17.89 -0.37 -10.73
CA ARG A 594 17.29 -0.36 -12.07
C ARG A 594 18.36 -0.39 -13.16
N ALA A 595 18.00 -0.88 -14.35
CA ALA A 595 18.93 -0.98 -15.46
C ALA A 595 19.06 0.36 -16.22
N GLU A 596 20.26 0.64 -16.75
CA GLU A 596 20.53 1.92 -17.45
C GLU A 596 19.58 2.21 -18.64
N HIS A 597 19.14 1.17 -19.35
CA HIS A 597 18.27 1.35 -20.52
C HIS A 597 16.88 1.88 -20.15
N GLU A 598 16.41 1.63 -18.93
CA GLU A 598 15.14 2.17 -18.42
C GLU A 598 15.22 3.69 -18.28
N TYR A 599 16.30 4.19 -17.67
CA TYR A 599 16.58 5.63 -17.54
C TYR A 599 16.69 6.30 -18.90
N ARG A 600 17.48 5.70 -19.81
CA ARG A 600 17.67 6.23 -21.16
C ARG A 600 16.34 6.36 -21.89
N TRP A 601 15.52 5.33 -21.87
CA TRP A 601 14.22 5.34 -22.52
C TRP A 601 13.26 6.34 -21.88
N TYR A 602 13.18 6.36 -20.55
CA TYR A 602 12.27 7.25 -19.83
C TYR A 602 12.60 8.73 -20.05
N PHE A 603 13.86 9.11 -19.93
CA PHE A 603 14.26 10.51 -20.15
C PHE A 603 14.25 10.91 -21.62
N ALA A 604 14.68 10.05 -22.55
CA ALA A 604 14.70 10.39 -23.97
C ALA A 604 13.29 10.62 -24.55
N SER A 605 12.29 9.88 -24.06
CA SER A 605 10.90 10.04 -24.50
C SER A 605 10.25 11.35 -24.03
N ARG A 606 10.73 11.93 -22.92
CA ARG A 606 10.14 13.14 -22.30
C ARG A 606 10.92 14.41 -22.52
N PHE A 607 12.24 14.26 -22.64
CA PHE A 607 13.18 15.35 -22.81
C PHE A 607 14.01 15.06 -24.07
N PRO A 608 13.43 15.15 -25.27
CA PRO A 608 14.15 14.85 -26.50
C PRO A 608 15.41 15.71 -26.60
N GLY A 609 16.55 15.08 -26.94
CA GLY A 609 17.85 15.76 -27.03
C GLY A 609 18.63 15.85 -25.71
N SER A 610 18.00 15.57 -24.57
CA SER A 610 18.72 15.44 -23.29
C SER A 610 19.66 14.24 -23.27
N ARG A 611 20.72 14.30 -22.46
CA ARG A 611 21.72 13.24 -22.34
C ARG A 611 21.96 12.88 -20.89
N LEU A 612 22.02 11.58 -20.61
CA LEU A 612 22.54 11.07 -19.34
C LEU A 612 24.06 11.18 -19.32
N LYS A 613 24.60 11.85 -18.31
CA LYS A 613 26.04 12.00 -18.08
C LYS A 613 26.51 10.91 -17.12
N LEU A 614 27.54 10.16 -17.50
CA LEU A 614 28.22 9.24 -16.59
C LEU A 614 29.11 10.04 -15.62
N LEU A 615 28.91 9.86 -14.32
CA LEU A 615 29.72 10.50 -13.28
C LEU A 615 30.79 9.55 -12.74
N THR A 616 30.39 8.35 -12.31
CA THR A 616 31.28 7.33 -11.76
C THR A 616 30.90 5.94 -12.28
N ALA A 617 31.86 5.01 -12.28
CA ALA A 617 31.63 3.64 -12.70
C ALA A 617 32.40 2.65 -11.81
N THR A 618 31.77 1.50 -11.57
CA THR A 618 32.38 0.29 -11.02
C THR A 618 32.32 -0.83 -12.07
N LEU A 619 32.72 -2.06 -11.72
CA LEU A 619 32.65 -3.21 -12.63
C LEU A 619 31.21 -3.54 -13.06
N SER A 620 30.24 -3.31 -12.18
CA SER A 620 28.83 -3.71 -12.37
C SER A 620 27.83 -2.54 -12.30
N GLN A 621 28.23 -1.39 -11.75
CA GLN A 621 27.33 -0.26 -11.47
C GLN A 621 27.88 1.05 -12.03
N ARG A 622 26.99 2.00 -12.28
CA ARG A 622 27.32 3.34 -12.76
C ARG A 622 26.49 4.36 -12.02
N VAL A 623 27.05 5.54 -11.74
CA VAL A 623 26.25 6.70 -11.33
C VAL A 623 26.10 7.63 -12.52
N LEU A 624 24.84 7.90 -12.86
CA LEU A 624 24.45 8.78 -13.95
C LEU A 624 23.87 10.07 -13.37
N ALA A 625 23.94 11.13 -14.15
CA ALA A 625 23.26 12.36 -13.87
C ALA A 625 22.48 12.89 -15.07
N PHE A 626 21.37 13.53 -14.78
CA PHE A 626 20.39 14.05 -15.72
C PHE A 626 19.98 15.45 -15.30
N ASP A 627 19.93 16.37 -16.26
CA ASP A 627 19.40 17.72 -16.10
C ASP A 627 18.37 17.92 -17.19
N SER A 628 17.13 18.22 -16.80
CA SER A 628 16.05 18.45 -17.76
C SER A 628 16.25 19.70 -18.60
N GLY A 629 17.10 20.63 -18.16
CA GLY A 629 17.03 22.02 -18.58
C GLY A 629 15.76 22.71 -18.07
N PRO A 630 15.51 23.97 -18.47
CA PRO A 630 14.30 24.70 -18.10
C PRO A 630 13.04 23.99 -18.63
N LEU A 631 12.08 23.76 -17.75
CA LEU A 631 10.80 23.16 -18.12
C LEU A 631 9.75 24.22 -18.42
N THR A 632 9.11 24.10 -19.58
CA THR A 632 7.96 24.91 -19.97
C THR A 632 6.67 24.31 -19.43
N LYS A 633 5.86 25.16 -18.79
CA LYS A 633 4.51 24.79 -18.33
C LYS A 633 3.60 24.47 -19.53
N GLY A 634 2.64 23.58 -19.32
CA GLY A 634 1.64 23.21 -20.34
C GLY A 634 2.13 22.25 -21.43
N ARG A 635 3.44 21.97 -21.55
CA ARG A 635 3.89 20.80 -22.33
C ARG A 635 3.59 19.55 -21.53
N THR A 636 2.55 18.83 -21.91
CA THR A 636 2.38 17.42 -21.51
C THR A 636 3.60 16.67 -22.02
N ALA A 637 4.49 16.25 -21.12
CA ALA A 637 5.34 15.16 -21.51
C ALA A 637 4.45 13.94 -21.72
N PRO A 638 4.75 13.08 -22.70
CA PRO A 638 4.11 11.79 -22.77
C PRO A 638 4.28 11.14 -21.40
N LEU A 639 3.17 10.85 -20.71
CA LEU A 639 3.21 9.90 -19.61
C LEU A 639 3.75 8.59 -20.20
N THR A 640 4.42 7.79 -19.40
CA THR A 640 4.84 6.47 -19.87
C THR A 640 3.57 5.68 -20.09
N TYR A 641 2.57 5.94 -19.25
CA TYR A 641 1.29 5.31 -19.18
C TYR A 641 0.24 6.38 -18.78
N PRO A 642 -0.79 6.62 -19.60
CA PRO A 642 -1.86 7.57 -19.30
C PRO A 642 -2.66 7.20 -18.03
#